data_AF-A0A7L3MTH1-F1
#
_entry.id   AF-A0A7L3MTH1-F1
#
_cell.length_a   1.000
_cell.length_b   1.000
_cell.length_c   1.000
_cell.angle_alpha   90.00
_cell.angle_beta   90.00
_cell.angle_gamma   90.00
#
_symmetry.space_group_name_H-M   'P 1'
#
loop_
_entity.id
_entity.type
_entity.pdbx_description
1 polymer ?
#
loop_
_entity_poly.entity_id
_entity_poly.type
_entity_poly.pdbx_seq_one_letter_code
_entity_poly.pdbx_strand_id
1 'polypeptide(L)'
;TMAVWIQAQQLQGEALRQMQALYGQHFPIEVRHYLSQWIESQAWDSIDLDNPQENVKATQLLEGLIQELQKKADHQVGEDGFLLKIKLGHYATQLQAMLSPQNTYDRCPMELVRCIRHILYHEQRLVREANNSPSPSGSLVDAMSQKHLQINQTFEELRLITQDSENELKKLQQTQEYFIIQYQENMRLQAQFSQLSQLGPQERMSRETTLQQKKASLEAWLHREAQTLQQYRVDLAEKHQKTLQLLRKQQTTILDDELIQWKRRQQLAGNGGPPEGTLDVLQTWCEKLAEIIWQNRQQIRRAEHLCQQLPIPGPVEEMLSELNGTITDIISALVTSTFIIEKQPPQVLKTQTKFAATVRLLVGGKLNVHMNPPQVKATIISEQQAKALLKNESTRNESSGEILNNCCVMEYHQATGTLSAHFRNMSLKRIKRSDRRGAESVTEEKFTILFESQFSVGGNELVFQVKTLSLPVVVIVHGSQDNNATATVLWDNAFAEPGRVPFAVPDKVQWPQLCEALNMKFKAEVQSNRGLTKENLVFLAQKLFNSTSSHLEDYSSTTVSWSQFNRENLPGRNYTFWQWFDGVMEVLKKHLKPHWNDGAILGFVNKQQAHDLLINKPDGTFLLRFSDSEIGGITIAWKFDSCE
;
A
#
# COMPACT_ATOMS: atom_id res chain seq x y z
N THR A 1 -10.68 -32.33 26.07
CA THR A 1 -9.95 -31.06 25.86
C THR A 1 -9.72 -30.89 24.38
N MET A 2 -9.98 -29.71 23.82
CA MET A 2 -9.73 -29.43 22.39
C MET A 2 -8.23 -29.60 22.12
N ALA A 3 -7.83 -30.27 21.03
CA ALA A 3 -6.43 -30.44 20.68
C ALA A 3 -5.77 -29.07 20.48
N VAL A 4 -4.55 -28.89 20.98
CA VAL A 4 -3.79 -27.63 20.87
C VAL A 4 -3.65 -27.22 19.40
N TRP A 5 -3.49 -28.21 18.51
CA TRP A 5 -3.43 -27.98 17.08
C TRP A 5 -4.65 -27.26 16.50
N ILE A 6 -5.87 -27.59 16.96
CA ILE A 6 -7.10 -26.94 16.46
C ILE A 6 -7.11 -25.46 16.83
N GLN A 7 -6.61 -25.12 18.01
CA GLN A 7 -6.49 -23.73 18.46
C GLN A 7 -5.36 -23.01 17.70
N ALA A 8 -4.24 -23.70 17.45
CA ALA A 8 -3.13 -23.17 16.66
C ALA A 8 -3.54 -22.84 15.21
N GLN A 9 -4.45 -23.62 14.62
CA GLN A 9 -5.01 -23.35 13.29
C GLN A 9 -5.84 -22.06 13.22
N GLN A 10 -6.33 -21.56 14.35
CA GLN A 10 -7.11 -20.33 14.43
C GLN A 10 -6.24 -19.07 14.61
N LEU A 11 -4.92 -19.24 14.81
CA LEU A 11 -4.00 -18.11 14.91
C LEU A 11 -4.03 -17.28 13.61
N GLN A 12 -3.92 -15.97 13.75
CA GLN A 12 -3.89 -15.02 12.63
C GLN A 12 -2.67 -14.09 12.74
N GLY A 13 -2.39 -13.36 11.66
CA GLY A 13 -1.40 -12.29 11.66
C GLY A 13 0.03 -12.77 11.99
N GLU A 14 0.66 -12.16 12.99
CA GLU A 14 2.03 -12.49 13.39
C GLU A 14 2.12 -13.85 14.10
N ALA A 15 1.13 -14.19 14.93
CA ALA A 15 1.12 -15.46 15.65
C ALA A 15 1.05 -16.66 14.68
N LEU A 16 0.28 -16.54 13.58
CA LEU A 16 0.24 -17.56 12.52
C LEU A 16 1.60 -17.70 11.82
N ARG A 17 2.26 -16.57 11.51
CA ARG A 17 3.60 -16.59 10.88
C ARG A 17 4.66 -17.21 11.78
N GLN A 18 4.62 -16.91 13.08
CA GLN A 18 5.52 -17.53 14.06
C GLN A 18 5.25 -19.04 14.17
N MET A 19 3.97 -19.47 14.17
CA MET A 19 3.61 -20.90 14.16
C MET A 19 4.12 -21.60 12.89
N GLN A 20 3.95 -21.00 11.72
CA GLN A 20 4.45 -21.55 10.45
C GLN A 20 5.97 -21.72 10.44
N ALA A 21 6.71 -20.79 11.04
CA ALA A 21 8.17 -20.84 11.12
C ALA A 21 8.72 -21.99 12.00
N LEU A 22 7.88 -22.61 12.84
CA LEU A 22 8.27 -23.79 13.62
C LEU A 22 8.47 -25.04 12.75
N TYR A 23 7.91 -25.05 11.54
CA TYR A 23 7.87 -26.21 10.66
C TYR A 23 8.83 -26.06 9.47
N GLY A 24 9.46 -27.16 9.07
CA GLY A 24 10.47 -27.17 8.02
C GLY A 24 10.96 -28.58 7.69
N GLN A 25 12.16 -28.70 7.12
CA GLN A 25 12.75 -30.02 6.81
C GLN A 25 13.11 -30.84 8.06
N HIS A 26 13.26 -30.18 9.21
CA HIS A 26 13.50 -30.82 10.50
C HIS A 26 12.24 -31.53 11.01
N PHE A 27 11.07 -30.91 10.86
CA PHE A 27 9.77 -31.51 11.19
C PHE A 27 8.67 -30.95 10.27
N PRO A 28 8.11 -31.77 9.36
CA PRO A 28 7.08 -31.31 8.41
C PRO A 28 5.75 -30.98 9.09
N ILE A 29 5.12 -29.87 8.68
CA ILE A 29 3.82 -29.44 9.22
C ILE A 29 2.72 -30.46 8.90
N GLU A 30 2.85 -31.21 7.81
CA GLU A 30 1.92 -32.28 7.44
C GLU A 30 1.92 -33.40 8.48
N VAL A 31 3.09 -33.78 9.00
CA VAL A 31 3.20 -34.80 10.06
C VAL A 31 2.51 -34.31 11.32
N ARG A 32 2.76 -33.05 11.72
CA ARG A 32 2.04 -32.41 12.83
C ARG A 32 0.53 -32.42 12.63
N HIS A 33 0.07 -32.03 11.45
CA HIS A 33 -1.34 -31.85 11.15
C HIS A 33 -2.08 -33.17 11.20
N TYR A 34 -1.58 -34.16 10.46
CA TYR A 34 -2.25 -35.44 10.32
C TYR A 34 -2.09 -36.32 11.55
N LEU A 35 -1.01 -36.21 12.33
CA LEU A 35 -0.85 -37.00 13.56
C LEU A 35 -1.02 -36.18 14.84
N SER A 36 -1.70 -35.04 14.76
CA SER A 36 -1.87 -34.08 15.86
C SER A 36 -2.34 -34.72 17.17
N GLN A 37 -3.39 -35.54 17.11
CA GLN A 37 -3.93 -36.23 18.29
C GLN A 37 -2.94 -37.21 18.90
N TRP A 38 -2.26 -38.02 18.07
CA TRP A 38 -1.29 -38.99 18.57
C TRP A 38 -0.09 -38.28 19.19
N ILE A 39 0.45 -37.26 18.53
CA ILE A 39 1.59 -36.47 19.01
C ILE A 39 1.24 -35.82 20.34
N GLU A 40 0.09 -35.16 20.47
CA GLU A 40 -0.30 -34.49 21.72
C GLU A 40 -0.58 -35.44 22.89
N SER A 41 -0.86 -36.72 22.60
CA SER A 41 -1.12 -37.73 23.64
C SER A 41 0.14 -38.36 24.24
N GLN A 42 1.32 -38.16 23.64
CA GLN A 42 2.56 -38.75 24.15
C GLN A 42 3.16 -37.91 25.29
N ALA A 43 3.80 -38.58 26.24
CA ALA A 43 4.45 -37.96 27.39
C ALA A 43 5.87 -37.44 27.05
N TRP A 44 5.99 -36.54 26.07
CA TRP A 44 7.30 -36.03 25.60
C TRP A 44 8.15 -35.42 26.72
N ASP A 45 7.53 -34.73 27.68
CA ASP A 45 8.23 -34.09 28.81
C ASP A 45 8.72 -35.08 29.89
N SER A 46 8.29 -36.35 29.82
CA SER A 46 8.77 -37.39 30.74
C SER A 46 10.13 -37.98 30.34
N ILE A 47 10.68 -37.56 29.19
CA ILE A 47 11.98 -37.99 28.70
C ILE A 47 13.05 -36.97 29.10
N ASP A 48 13.98 -37.41 29.94
CA ASP A 48 15.20 -36.71 30.30
C ASP A 48 16.19 -36.74 29.14
N LEU A 49 16.43 -35.55 28.58
CA LEU A 49 17.26 -35.36 27.40
C LEU A 49 18.76 -35.49 27.66
N ASP A 50 19.16 -35.46 28.94
CA ASP A 50 20.55 -35.52 29.39
C ASP A 50 20.94 -36.91 29.88
N ASN A 51 19.97 -37.85 29.94
CA ASN A 51 20.19 -39.23 30.34
C ASN A 51 20.21 -40.19 29.13
N PRO A 52 21.38 -40.75 28.74
CA PRO A 52 21.49 -41.67 27.60
C PRO A 52 20.67 -42.97 27.73
N GLN A 53 20.30 -43.38 28.95
CA GLN A 53 19.51 -44.59 29.17
C GLN A 53 18.05 -44.43 28.69
N GLU A 54 17.57 -43.18 28.56
CA GLU A 54 16.22 -42.89 28.08
C GLU A 54 16.10 -42.89 26.55
N ASN A 55 17.22 -43.06 25.84
CA ASN A 55 17.22 -43.19 24.38
C ASN A 55 16.31 -44.32 23.90
N VAL A 56 16.16 -45.40 24.68
CA VAL A 56 15.23 -46.50 24.37
C VAL A 56 13.78 -46.02 24.29
N LYS A 57 13.35 -45.13 25.20
CA LYS A 57 12.00 -44.54 25.18
C LYS A 57 11.83 -43.61 23.97
N ALA A 58 12.85 -42.83 23.63
CA ALA A 58 12.85 -41.97 22.45
C ALA A 58 12.75 -42.78 21.15
N THR A 59 13.48 -43.91 21.06
CA THR A 59 13.37 -44.86 19.94
C THR A 59 11.96 -45.44 19.81
N GLN A 60 11.33 -45.84 20.92
CA GLN A 60 9.96 -46.35 20.91
C GLN A 60 8.94 -45.31 20.40
N LEU A 61 9.11 -44.04 20.78
CA LEU A 61 8.26 -42.96 20.28
C LEU A 61 8.48 -42.71 18.77
N LEU A 62 9.71 -42.77 18.29
CA LEU A 62 10.02 -42.66 16.87
C LEU A 62 9.40 -43.81 16.07
N GLU A 63 9.51 -45.05 16.55
CA GLU A 63 8.87 -46.22 15.94
C GLU A 63 7.35 -46.09 15.91
N GLY A 64 6.74 -45.63 17.01
CA GLY A 64 5.29 -45.36 17.08
C GLY A 64 4.84 -44.29 16.09
N LEU A 65 5.62 -43.22 15.92
CA LEU A 65 5.34 -42.16 14.96
C LEU A 65 5.39 -42.68 13.51
N ILE A 66 6.38 -43.53 13.18
CA ILE A 66 6.50 -44.17 11.86
C ILE A 66 5.29 -45.07 11.59
N GLN A 67 4.89 -45.88 12.56
CA GLN A 67 3.73 -46.77 12.43
C GLN A 67 2.43 -46.00 12.19
N GLU A 68 2.20 -44.92 12.93
CA GLU A 68 1.00 -44.10 12.73
C GLU A 68 1.02 -43.36 11.38
N LEU A 69 2.18 -42.94 10.88
CA LEU A 69 2.29 -42.38 9.53
C LEU A 69 1.97 -43.42 8.45
N GLN A 70 2.53 -44.62 8.56
CA GLN A 70 2.27 -45.72 7.62
C GLN A 70 0.80 -46.10 7.62
N LYS A 71 0.23 -46.31 8.81
CA LYS A 71 -1.20 -46.56 8.99
C LYS A 71 -2.02 -45.47 8.33
N LYS A 72 -1.72 -44.19 8.59
CA LYS A 72 -2.49 -43.08 8.02
C LYS A 72 -2.34 -42.95 6.50
N ALA A 73 -1.19 -43.32 5.94
CA ALA A 73 -0.96 -43.39 4.50
C ALA A 73 -1.78 -44.54 3.87
N ASP A 74 -1.80 -45.72 4.49
CA ASP A 74 -2.51 -46.89 3.98
C ASP A 74 -4.04 -46.73 3.98
N HIS A 75 -4.57 -45.93 4.91
CA HIS A 75 -5.99 -45.59 4.97
C HIS A 75 -6.43 -44.55 3.92
N GLN A 76 -5.51 -43.94 3.16
CA GLN A 76 -5.88 -43.03 2.08
C GLN A 76 -6.29 -43.81 0.82
N VAL A 77 -7.50 -43.54 0.32
CA VAL A 77 -8.10 -44.18 -0.86
C VAL A 77 -8.69 -43.12 -1.79
N GLY A 78 -8.71 -43.37 -3.10
CA GLY A 78 -9.26 -42.45 -4.13
C GLY A 78 -8.22 -41.52 -4.76
N GLU A 79 -8.62 -40.80 -5.82
CA GLU A 79 -7.75 -39.88 -6.56
C GLU A 79 -7.25 -38.72 -5.68
N ASP A 80 -8.10 -38.19 -4.80
CA ASP A 80 -7.74 -37.10 -3.87
C ASP A 80 -6.78 -37.54 -2.75
N GLY A 81 -6.82 -38.82 -2.35
CA GLY A 81 -5.98 -39.40 -1.30
C GLY A 81 -4.60 -39.87 -1.77
N PHE A 82 -4.40 -40.03 -3.09
CA PHE A 82 -3.18 -40.59 -3.66
C PHE A 82 -1.93 -39.76 -3.35
N LEU A 83 -1.99 -38.44 -3.53
CA LEU A 83 -0.86 -37.55 -3.23
C LEU A 83 -0.51 -37.55 -1.74
N LEU A 84 -1.53 -37.61 -0.88
CA LEU A 84 -1.33 -37.65 0.57
C LEU A 84 -0.68 -38.97 1.00
N LYS A 85 -1.10 -40.10 0.42
CA LYS A 85 -0.49 -41.42 0.65
C LYS A 85 1.01 -41.41 0.35
N ILE A 86 1.40 -40.88 -0.82
CA ILE A 86 2.82 -40.81 -1.22
C ILE A 86 3.61 -39.93 -0.25
N LYS A 87 3.09 -38.74 0.10
CA LYS A 87 3.76 -37.82 1.03
C LYS A 87 3.96 -38.43 2.42
N LEU A 88 2.92 -39.02 3.01
CA LEU A 88 3.00 -39.63 4.34
C LEU A 88 3.95 -40.85 4.34
N GLY A 89 3.91 -41.67 3.29
CA GLY A 89 4.85 -42.79 3.12
C GLY A 89 6.31 -42.33 2.97
N HIS A 90 6.55 -41.22 2.27
CA HIS A 90 7.88 -40.62 2.17
C HIS A 90 8.40 -40.15 3.53
N TYR A 91 7.57 -39.47 4.34
CA TYR A 91 7.97 -39.05 5.69
C TYR A 91 8.24 -40.25 6.61
N ALA A 92 7.44 -41.30 6.55
CA ALA A 92 7.69 -42.53 7.30
C ALA A 92 9.05 -43.16 6.93
N THR A 93 9.38 -43.18 5.64
CA THR A 93 10.66 -43.71 5.12
C THR A 93 11.84 -42.84 5.56
N GLN A 94 11.68 -41.52 5.55
CA GLN A 94 12.69 -40.56 6.02
C GLN A 94 12.95 -40.69 7.53
N LEU A 95 11.90 -40.86 8.34
CA LEU A 95 12.01 -41.13 9.78
C LEU A 95 12.63 -42.50 10.04
N GLN A 96 12.31 -43.52 9.24
CA GLN A 96 12.89 -44.84 9.38
C GLN A 96 14.39 -44.88 9.05
N ALA A 97 14.85 -44.03 8.14
CA ALA A 97 16.28 -43.85 7.88
C ALA A 97 17.08 -43.31 9.08
N MET A 98 16.41 -42.72 10.09
CA MET A 98 17.03 -42.28 11.35
C MET A 98 17.33 -43.44 12.31
N LEU A 99 16.65 -44.58 12.15
CA LEU A 99 16.87 -45.80 12.94
C LEU A 99 17.97 -46.70 12.33
N SER A 100 18.49 -46.35 11.15
CA SER A 100 19.47 -47.17 10.46
C SER A 100 20.87 -47.04 11.10
N PRO A 101 21.55 -48.15 11.43
CA PRO A 101 22.87 -48.14 12.07
C PRO A 101 24.00 -47.56 11.20
N GLN A 102 23.73 -47.28 9.92
CA GLN A 102 24.69 -46.71 8.97
C GLN A 102 24.67 -45.17 8.91
N ASN A 103 23.75 -44.52 9.64
CA ASN A 103 23.52 -43.09 9.55
C ASN A 103 24.08 -42.36 10.80
N THR A 104 25.40 -42.27 10.89
CA THR A 104 26.12 -41.83 12.12
C THR A 104 26.07 -40.33 12.40
N TYR A 105 25.51 -39.49 11.52
CA TYR A 105 25.73 -38.04 11.62
C TYR A 105 24.51 -37.12 11.52
N ASP A 106 23.28 -37.58 11.28
CA ASP A 106 22.20 -36.60 11.03
C ASP A 106 20.98 -36.61 11.95
N ARG A 107 20.44 -37.72 12.50
CA ARG A 107 19.22 -37.61 13.34
C ARG A 107 19.08 -38.74 14.38
N CYS A 108 19.31 -38.41 15.65
CA CYS A 108 19.11 -39.30 16.80
C CYS A 108 17.64 -39.25 17.28
N PRO A 109 17.02 -40.36 17.77
CA PRO A 109 15.68 -40.34 18.37
C PRO A 109 15.48 -39.25 19.45
N MET A 110 16.54 -38.90 20.19
CA MET A 110 16.52 -37.82 21.18
C MET A 110 16.33 -36.42 20.56
N GLU A 111 16.87 -36.18 19.36
CA GLU A 111 16.67 -34.92 18.64
C GLU A 111 15.22 -34.76 18.15
N LEU A 112 14.56 -35.87 17.79
CA LEU A 112 13.13 -35.83 17.48
C LEU A 112 12.32 -35.40 18.73
N VAL A 113 12.62 -35.97 19.89
CA VAL A 113 11.97 -35.59 21.16
C VAL A 113 12.21 -34.11 21.46
N ARG A 114 13.45 -33.61 21.33
CA ARG A 114 13.79 -32.18 21.48
C ARG A 114 12.97 -31.31 20.54
N CYS A 115 12.90 -31.69 19.28
CA CYS A 115 12.17 -30.96 18.24
C CYS A 115 10.67 -30.88 18.54
N ILE A 116 10.03 -32.01 18.85
CA ILE A 116 8.59 -32.06 19.13
C ILE A 116 8.25 -31.29 20.42
N ARG A 117 9.06 -31.41 21.48
CA ARG A 117 8.88 -30.62 22.71
C ARG A 117 8.95 -29.12 22.45
N HIS A 118 9.94 -28.69 21.68
CA HIS A 118 10.09 -27.29 21.27
C HIS A 118 8.84 -26.80 20.53
N ILE A 119 8.39 -27.54 19.52
CA ILE A 119 7.20 -27.19 18.73
C ILE A 119 5.97 -27.08 19.62
N LEU A 120 5.66 -28.10 20.42
CA LEU A 120 4.46 -28.12 21.27
C LEU A 120 4.47 -26.99 22.31
N TYR A 121 5.63 -26.70 22.90
CA TYR A 121 5.79 -25.59 23.84
C TYR A 121 5.48 -24.24 23.18
N HIS A 122 6.05 -23.99 22.01
CA HIS A 122 5.86 -22.73 21.28
C HIS A 122 4.43 -22.57 20.75
N GLU A 123 3.79 -23.65 20.28
CA GLU A 123 2.38 -23.62 19.89
C GLU A 123 1.47 -23.25 21.07
N GLN A 124 1.66 -23.90 22.22
CA GLN A 124 0.87 -23.58 23.41
C GLN A 124 1.09 -22.15 23.88
N ARG A 125 2.33 -21.65 23.81
CA ARG A 125 2.65 -20.26 24.15
C ARG A 125 1.91 -19.29 23.23
N LEU A 126 1.98 -19.49 21.92
CA LEU A 126 1.33 -18.63 20.91
C LEU A 126 -0.20 -18.62 21.07
N VAL A 127 -0.80 -19.78 21.33
CA VAL A 127 -2.25 -19.89 21.57
C VAL A 127 -2.65 -19.16 22.86
N ARG A 128 -1.86 -19.28 23.94
CA ARG A 128 -2.12 -18.54 25.19
C ARG A 128 -1.97 -17.02 25.00
N GLU A 129 -0.94 -16.58 24.29
CA GLU A 129 -0.69 -15.16 23.98
C GLU A 129 -1.80 -14.56 23.12
N ALA A 130 -2.32 -15.31 22.15
CA ALA A 130 -3.44 -14.90 21.31
C ALA A 130 -4.76 -14.81 22.10
N ASN A 131 -5.01 -15.74 23.03
CA ASN A 131 -6.22 -15.74 23.86
C ASN A 131 -6.19 -14.67 24.97
N ASN A 132 -5.00 -14.29 25.46
CA ASN A 132 -4.84 -13.32 26.55
C ASN A 132 -4.59 -11.88 26.09
N SER A 133 -4.44 -11.63 24.79
CA SER A 133 -4.21 -10.27 24.27
C SER A 133 -5.53 -9.56 23.94
N PRO A 134 -5.95 -8.51 24.68
CA PRO A 134 -6.89 -7.53 24.14
C PRO A 134 -6.14 -6.74 23.06
N SER A 135 -6.12 -7.28 21.84
CA SER A 135 -5.30 -6.75 20.74
C SER A 135 -5.84 -5.39 20.28
N PRO A 136 -5.05 -4.30 20.30
CA PRO A 136 -5.40 -3.03 19.65
C PRO A 136 -5.57 -3.15 18.13
N SER A 137 -5.02 -4.20 17.54
CA SER A 137 -5.09 -4.53 16.11
C SER A 137 -6.51 -4.89 15.66
N GLY A 138 -7.36 -5.44 16.53
CA GLY A 138 -8.78 -5.70 16.21
C GLY A 138 -9.56 -4.41 15.97
N SER A 139 -9.33 -3.39 16.81
CA SER A 139 -10.00 -2.09 16.71
C SER A 139 -9.64 -1.31 15.43
N LEU A 140 -8.41 -1.44 14.91
CA LEU A 140 -7.99 -0.77 13.68
C LEU A 140 -8.57 -1.46 12.43
N VAL A 141 -8.65 -2.79 12.42
CA VAL A 141 -9.27 -3.56 11.33
C VAL A 141 -10.78 -3.32 11.28
N ASP A 142 -11.43 -3.21 12.45
CA ASP A 142 -12.85 -2.86 12.56
C ASP A 142 -13.12 -1.42 12.07
N ALA A 143 -12.27 -0.45 12.42
CA ALA A 143 -12.41 0.93 11.95
C ALA A 143 -12.21 1.07 10.43
N MET A 144 -11.20 0.38 9.86
CA MET A 144 -10.99 0.34 8.40
C MET A 144 -12.18 -0.31 7.68
N SER A 145 -12.73 -1.38 8.23
CA SER A 145 -13.90 -2.07 7.67
C SER A 145 -15.16 -1.19 7.71
N GLN A 146 -15.36 -0.43 8.78
CA GLN A 146 -16.45 0.54 8.87
C GLN A 146 -16.31 1.68 7.84
N LYS A 147 -15.10 2.23 7.66
CA LYS A 147 -14.85 3.27 6.66
C LYS A 147 -15.10 2.76 5.23
N HIS A 148 -14.66 1.54 4.93
CA HIS A 148 -14.97 0.87 3.66
C HIS A 148 -16.48 0.72 3.42
N LEU A 149 -17.24 0.35 4.45
CA LEU A 149 -18.70 0.24 4.35
C LEU A 149 -19.34 1.60 4.05
N GLN A 150 -18.93 2.64 4.77
CA GLN A 150 -19.44 4.01 4.58
C GLN A 150 -19.15 4.53 3.16
N ILE A 151 -17.94 4.32 2.64
CA ILE A 151 -17.58 4.67 1.26
C ILE A 151 -18.52 4.00 0.26
N ASN A 152 -18.82 2.70 0.44
CA ASN A 152 -19.71 1.97 -0.44
C ASN A 152 -21.18 2.40 -0.33
N GLN A 153 -21.64 2.81 0.86
CA GLN A 153 -22.99 3.36 1.04
C GLN A 153 -23.15 4.69 0.29
N THR A 154 -22.17 5.59 0.39
CA THR A 154 -22.19 6.86 -0.37
C THR A 154 -22.17 6.61 -1.88
N PHE A 155 -21.47 5.58 -2.36
CA PHE A 155 -21.51 5.19 -3.78
C PHE A 155 -22.91 4.74 -4.21
N GLU A 156 -23.62 4.00 -3.37
CA GLU A 156 -24.98 3.56 -3.68
C GLU A 156 -25.95 4.75 -3.70
N GLU A 157 -25.81 5.69 -2.76
CA GLU A 157 -26.56 6.95 -2.77
C GLU A 157 -26.31 7.75 -4.07
N LEU A 158 -25.03 7.97 -4.43
CA LEU A 158 -24.65 8.67 -5.65
C LEU A 158 -25.20 7.97 -6.92
N ARG A 159 -25.20 6.63 -6.94
CA ARG A 159 -25.76 5.84 -8.04
C ARG A 159 -27.26 6.07 -8.18
N LEU A 160 -28.01 6.03 -7.09
CA LEU A 160 -29.45 6.25 -7.08
C LEU A 160 -29.81 7.67 -7.53
N ILE A 161 -29.13 8.69 -6.99
CA ILE A 161 -29.37 10.09 -7.36
C ILE A 161 -29.06 10.33 -8.85
N THR A 162 -27.95 9.76 -9.36
CA THR A 162 -27.55 9.88 -10.78
C THR A 162 -28.53 9.17 -11.72
N GLN A 163 -29.11 8.05 -11.29
CA GLN A 163 -30.14 7.35 -12.06
C GLN A 163 -31.46 8.14 -12.09
N ASP A 164 -31.79 8.80 -10.99
CA ASP A 164 -33.00 9.59 -10.86
C ASP A 164 -32.91 10.90 -11.69
N SER A 165 -31.75 11.56 -11.71
CA SER A 165 -31.52 12.71 -12.60
C SER A 165 -31.56 12.33 -14.09
N GLU A 166 -31.10 11.14 -14.47
CA GLU A 166 -31.26 10.62 -15.84
C GLU A 166 -32.74 10.44 -16.22
N ASN A 167 -33.57 9.96 -15.28
CA ASN A 167 -35.00 9.79 -15.52
C ASN A 167 -35.71 11.15 -15.68
N GLU A 168 -35.37 12.13 -14.85
CA GLU A 168 -35.87 13.50 -14.97
C GLU A 168 -35.43 14.16 -16.28
N LEU A 169 -34.18 13.96 -16.70
CA LEU A 169 -33.66 14.47 -17.97
C LEU A 169 -34.42 13.87 -19.17
N LYS A 170 -34.71 12.56 -19.14
CA LYS A 170 -35.54 11.91 -20.19
C LYS A 170 -36.95 12.47 -20.21
N LYS A 171 -37.56 12.68 -19.05
CA LYS A 171 -38.89 13.30 -18.94
C LYS A 171 -38.88 14.72 -19.49
N LEU A 172 -37.89 15.54 -19.10
CA LEU A 172 -37.69 16.90 -19.60
C LEU A 172 -37.57 16.91 -21.12
N GLN A 173 -36.76 16.00 -21.69
CA GLN A 173 -36.61 15.85 -23.13
C GLN A 173 -37.95 15.55 -23.81
N GLN A 174 -38.71 14.57 -23.32
CA GLN A 174 -40.02 14.22 -23.87
C GLN A 174 -41.02 15.38 -23.81
N THR A 175 -41.05 16.10 -22.67
CA THR A 175 -41.90 17.28 -22.51
C THR A 175 -41.50 18.39 -23.48
N GLN A 176 -40.20 18.61 -23.69
CA GLN A 176 -39.69 19.60 -24.64
C GLN A 176 -40.02 19.22 -26.09
N GLU A 177 -39.86 17.96 -26.47
CA GLU A 177 -40.24 17.47 -27.80
C GLU A 177 -41.74 17.67 -28.07
N TYR A 178 -42.59 17.33 -27.09
CA TYR A 178 -44.02 17.57 -27.19
C TYR A 178 -44.36 19.06 -27.29
N PHE A 179 -43.71 19.91 -26.49
CA PHE A 179 -43.86 21.36 -26.57
C PHE A 179 -43.52 21.90 -27.96
N ILE A 180 -42.41 21.47 -28.56
CA ILE A 180 -41.99 21.89 -29.90
C ILE A 180 -43.06 21.52 -30.94
N ILE A 181 -43.64 20.32 -30.87
CA ILE A 181 -44.72 19.89 -31.76
C ILE A 181 -45.95 20.80 -31.61
N GLN A 182 -46.37 21.09 -30.38
CA GLN A 182 -47.51 21.98 -30.12
C GLN A 182 -47.23 23.42 -30.58
N TYR A 183 -46.00 23.90 -30.43
CA TYR A 183 -45.58 25.21 -30.92
C TYR A 183 -45.65 25.28 -32.46
N GLN A 184 -45.23 24.22 -33.15
CA GLN A 184 -45.37 24.12 -34.60
C GLN A 184 -46.84 24.08 -35.05
N GLU A 185 -47.72 23.38 -34.32
CA GLU A 185 -49.16 23.43 -34.62
C GLU A 185 -49.75 24.82 -34.41
N ASN A 186 -49.29 25.58 -33.41
CA ASN A 186 -49.69 26.97 -33.23
C ASN A 186 -49.28 27.84 -34.43
N MET A 187 -48.07 27.65 -34.94
CA MET A 187 -47.62 28.32 -36.18
C MET A 187 -48.48 27.91 -37.39
N ARG A 188 -48.88 26.64 -37.47
CA ARG A 188 -49.77 26.15 -38.53
C ARG A 188 -51.16 26.77 -38.44
N LEU A 189 -51.74 26.88 -37.25
CA LEU A 189 -53.01 27.59 -37.01
C LEU A 189 -52.89 29.06 -37.40
N GLN A 190 -51.77 29.71 -37.10
CA GLN A 190 -51.53 31.10 -37.49
C GLN A 190 -51.43 31.27 -39.02
N ALA A 191 -50.88 30.30 -39.75
CA ALA A 191 -50.90 30.30 -41.21
C ALA A 191 -52.32 30.09 -41.79
N GLN A 192 -53.17 29.29 -41.13
CA GLN A 192 -54.57 29.11 -41.54
C GLN A 192 -55.37 30.41 -41.40
N PHE A 193 -55.05 31.28 -40.44
CA PHE A 193 -55.66 32.61 -40.33
C PHE A 193 -55.43 33.45 -41.60
N SER A 194 -54.23 33.41 -42.18
CA SER A 194 -53.93 34.12 -43.43
C SER A 194 -54.75 33.60 -44.62
N GLN A 195 -55.16 32.33 -44.59
CA GLN A 195 -55.97 31.68 -45.64
C GLN A 195 -57.47 31.97 -45.53
N LEU A 196 -57.95 32.49 -44.39
CA LEU A 196 -59.37 32.85 -44.19
C LEU A 196 -59.85 33.92 -45.18
N SER A 197 -58.92 34.72 -45.71
CA SER A 197 -59.17 35.74 -46.75
C SER A 197 -59.75 35.19 -48.06
N GLN A 198 -59.71 33.87 -48.29
CA GLN A 198 -60.21 33.22 -49.51
C GLN A 198 -61.64 32.64 -49.38
N LEU A 199 -62.23 32.66 -48.18
CA LEU A 199 -63.56 32.09 -47.91
C LEU A 199 -64.69 33.13 -47.99
N GLY A 200 -65.93 32.68 -48.20
CA GLY A 200 -67.14 33.53 -48.19
C GLY A 200 -67.50 34.07 -46.80
N PRO A 201 -68.33 35.13 -46.68
CA PRO A 201 -68.50 35.91 -45.44
C PRO A 201 -69.05 35.13 -44.23
N GLN A 202 -70.06 34.29 -44.43
CA GLN A 202 -70.67 33.50 -43.34
C GLN A 202 -69.77 32.34 -42.88
N GLU A 203 -69.15 31.62 -43.82
CA GLU A 203 -68.22 30.53 -43.51
C GLU A 203 -66.95 31.06 -42.83
N ARG A 204 -66.45 32.22 -43.27
CA ARG A 204 -65.30 32.90 -42.66
C ARG A 204 -65.55 33.21 -41.18
N MET A 205 -66.67 33.84 -40.85
CA MET A 205 -66.98 34.22 -39.45
C MET A 205 -67.01 33.03 -38.49
N SER A 206 -67.64 31.90 -38.88
CA SER A 206 -67.71 30.72 -37.99
C SER A 206 -66.36 30.02 -37.83
N ARG A 207 -65.58 29.94 -38.92
CA ARG A 207 -64.28 29.27 -38.96
C ARG A 207 -63.20 30.09 -38.25
N GLU A 208 -63.26 31.42 -38.39
CA GLU A 208 -62.43 32.38 -37.66
C GLU A 208 -62.65 32.26 -36.14
N THR A 209 -63.91 32.29 -35.69
CA THR A 209 -64.24 32.15 -34.25
C THR A 209 -63.69 30.83 -33.67
N THR A 210 -63.86 29.72 -34.41
CA THR A 210 -63.38 28.39 -33.99
C THR A 210 -61.84 28.32 -33.94
N LEU A 211 -61.17 28.88 -34.95
CA LEU A 211 -59.70 28.94 -35.00
C LEU A 211 -59.14 29.83 -33.89
N GLN A 212 -59.83 30.93 -33.56
CA GLN A 212 -59.40 31.87 -32.53
C GLN A 212 -59.50 31.26 -31.13
N GLN A 213 -60.57 30.49 -30.85
CA GLN A 213 -60.68 29.71 -29.61
C GLN A 213 -59.59 28.64 -29.50
N LYS A 214 -59.35 27.86 -30.57
CA LYS A 214 -58.27 26.85 -30.59
C LYS A 214 -56.90 27.48 -30.35
N LYS A 215 -56.61 28.59 -31.04
CA LYS A 215 -55.37 29.35 -30.89
C LYS A 215 -55.20 29.85 -29.45
N ALA A 216 -56.20 30.51 -28.88
CA ALA A 216 -56.13 31.02 -27.50
C ALA A 216 -55.90 29.89 -26.48
N SER A 217 -56.56 28.74 -26.65
CA SER A 217 -56.36 27.58 -25.78
C SER A 217 -54.94 27.00 -25.87
N LEU A 218 -54.38 26.96 -27.08
CA LEU A 218 -53.04 26.45 -27.34
C LEU A 218 -51.96 27.43 -26.86
N GLU A 219 -52.15 28.73 -27.04
CA GLU A 219 -51.25 29.77 -26.53
C GLU A 219 -51.21 29.79 -25.00
N ALA A 220 -52.36 29.64 -24.33
CA ALA A 220 -52.43 29.51 -22.88
C ALA A 220 -51.69 28.24 -22.40
N TRP A 221 -51.85 27.12 -23.11
CA TRP A 221 -51.13 25.89 -22.82
C TRP A 221 -49.61 26.07 -23.02
N LEU A 222 -49.17 26.64 -24.15
CA LEU A 222 -47.76 26.91 -24.45
C LEU A 222 -47.13 27.82 -23.38
N HIS A 223 -47.83 28.85 -22.93
CA HIS A 223 -47.27 29.74 -21.89
C HIS A 223 -47.07 29.00 -20.57
N ARG A 224 -48.03 28.19 -20.14
CA ARG A 224 -47.94 27.36 -18.93
C ARG A 224 -46.85 26.28 -19.06
N GLU A 225 -46.77 25.64 -20.21
CA GLU A 225 -45.83 24.56 -20.43
C GLU A 225 -44.39 25.09 -20.53
N ALA A 226 -44.18 26.29 -21.09
CA ALA A 226 -42.88 26.95 -21.08
C ALA A 226 -42.37 27.23 -19.66
N GLN A 227 -43.25 27.68 -18.75
CA GLN A 227 -42.92 27.84 -17.33
C GLN A 227 -42.59 26.49 -16.66
N THR A 228 -43.36 25.45 -16.99
CA THR A 228 -43.14 24.08 -16.47
C THR A 228 -41.80 23.52 -16.92
N LEU A 229 -41.45 23.68 -18.20
CA LEU A 229 -40.14 23.30 -18.75
C LEU A 229 -39.00 24.05 -18.07
N GLN A 230 -39.18 25.35 -17.86
CA GLN A 230 -38.17 26.15 -17.17
C GLN A 230 -37.96 25.69 -15.73
N GLN A 231 -39.04 25.36 -15.01
CA GLN A 231 -38.94 24.81 -13.65
C GLN A 231 -38.20 23.47 -13.64
N TYR A 232 -38.56 22.53 -14.52
CA TYR A 232 -37.86 21.25 -14.63
C TYR A 232 -36.37 21.40 -14.95
N ARG A 233 -35.98 22.39 -15.77
CA ARG A 233 -34.58 22.70 -16.06
C ARG A 233 -33.84 23.19 -14.82
N VAL A 234 -34.45 24.07 -14.03
CA VAL A 234 -33.87 24.58 -12.77
C VAL A 234 -33.74 23.44 -11.75
N ASP A 235 -34.81 22.67 -11.52
CA ASP A 235 -34.82 21.56 -10.57
C ASP A 235 -33.72 20.53 -10.89
N LEU A 236 -33.57 20.18 -12.19
CA LEU A 236 -32.52 19.27 -12.64
C LEU A 236 -31.11 19.84 -12.41
N ALA A 237 -30.91 21.14 -12.68
CA ALA A 237 -29.63 21.80 -12.43
C ALA A 237 -29.28 21.83 -10.94
N GLU A 238 -30.22 22.17 -10.05
CA GLU A 238 -30.02 22.14 -8.59
C GLU A 238 -29.71 20.72 -8.10
N LYS A 239 -30.36 19.70 -8.67
CA LYS A 239 -30.10 18.31 -8.34
C LYS A 239 -28.70 17.87 -8.75
N HIS A 240 -28.23 18.27 -9.93
CA HIS A 240 -26.84 18.08 -10.33
C HIS A 240 -25.88 18.80 -9.37
N GLN A 241 -26.19 20.03 -8.95
CA GLN A 241 -25.34 20.76 -7.99
C GLN A 241 -25.15 19.99 -6.69
N LYS A 242 -26.24 19.48 -6.10
CA LYS A 242 -26.20 18.63 -4.88
C LYS A 242 -25.42 17.33 -5.12
N THR A 243 -25.60 16.70 -6.28
CA THR A 243 -24.89 15.48 -6.66
C THR A 243 -23.39 15.73 -6.76
N LEU A 244 -22.96 16.82 -7.40
CA LEU A 244 -21.55 17.18 -7.53
C LEU A 244 -20.90 17.52 -6.18
N GLN A 245 -21.63 18.16 -5.26
CA GLN A 245 -21.15 18.40 -3.89
C GLN A 245 -20.86 17.10 -3.14
N LEU A 246 -21.81 16.15 -3.17
CA LEU A 246 -21.62 14.84 -2.54
C LEU A 246 -20.47 14.06 -3.19
N LEU A 247 -20.38 14.14 -4.51
CA LEU A 247 -19.35 13.47 -5.27
C LEU A 247 -17.95 14.07 -5.00
N ARG A 248 -17.84 15.39 -4.80
CA ARG A 248 -16.60 16.06 -4.37
C ARG A 248 -16.17 15.58 -2.98
N LYS A 249 -17.10 15.47 -2.03
CA LYS A 249 -16.83 14.95 -0.68
C LYS A 249 -16.32 13.50 -0.72
N GLN A 250 -16.96 12.67 -1.53
CA GLN A 250 -16.56 11.28 -1.73
C GLN A 250 -15.17 11.18 -2.38
N GLN A 251 -14.91 12.02 -3.40
CA GLN A 251 -13.61 12.13 -4.05
C GLN A 251 -12.50 12.50 -3.06
N THR A 252 -12.71 13.53 -2.23
CA THR A 252 -11.75 13.93 -1.18
C THR A 252 -11.46 12.78 -0.22
N THR A 253 -12.48 12.05 0.23
CA THR A 253 -12.29 10.90 1.13
C THR A 253 -11.39 9.83 0.49
N ILE A 254 -11.59 9.52 -0.80
CA ILE A 254 -10.81 8.48 -1.48
C ILE A 254 -9.40 8.97 -1.86
N LEU A 255 -9.27 10.20 -2.36
CA LEU A 255 -8.00 10.71 -2.88
C LEU A 255 -7.10 11.32 -1.80
N ASP A 256 -7.67 12.05 -0.86
CA ASP A 256 -6.91 12.83 0.13
C ASP A 256 -6.70 12.04 1.44
N ASP A 257 -7.55 11.04 1.74
CA ASP A 257 -7.31 10.12 2.86
C ASP A 257 -6.74 8.78 2.38
N GLU A 258 -7.53 7.97 1.67
CA GLU A 258 -7.22 6.56 1.43
C GLU A 258 -5.99 6.38 0.53
N LEU A 259 -5.94 7.14 -0.57
CA LEU A 259 -4.80 7.11 -1.48
C LEU A 259 -3.54 7.71 -0.84
N ILE A 260 -3.66 8.78 -0.04
CA ILE A 260 -2.50 9.34 0.69
C ILE A 260 -2.00 8.36 1.75
N GLN A 261 -2.89 7.68 2.48
CA GLN A 261 -2.52 6.65 3.44
C GLN A 261 -1.85 5.45 2.76
N TRP A 262 -2.33 5.02 1.59
CA TRP A 262 -1.65 3.99 0.79
C TRP A 262 -0.25 4.45 0.34
N LYS A 263 -0.10 5.67 -0.18
CA LYS A 263 1.20 6.25 -0.55
C LYS A 263 2.16 6.32 0.65
N ARG A 264 1.66 6.69 1.84
CA ARG A 264 2.44 6.71 3.08
C ARG A 264 2.89 5.31 3.49
N ARG A 265 2.03 4.29 3.37
CA ARG A 265 2.40 2.90 3.60
C ARG A 265 3.47 2.44 2.61
N GLN A 266 3.35 2.78 1.32
CA GLN A 266 4.38 2.48 0.31
C GLN A 266 5.72 3.14 0.63
N GLN A 267 5.70 4.39 1.11
CA GLN A 267 6.91 5.10 1.56
C GLN A 267 7.58 4.40 2.75
N LEU A 268 6.81 4.02 3.76
CA LEU A 268 7.32 3.30 4.94
C LEU A 268 7.79 1.88 4.59
N ALA A 269 7.14 1.22 3.62
CA ALA A 269 7.59 -0.07 3.10
C ALA A 269 8.99 0.02 2.46
N GLY A 270 9.37 1.17 1.92
CA GLY A 270 10.75 1.46 1.48
C GLY A 270 11.80 1.35 2.60
N ASN A 271 11.38 1.56 3.86
CA ASN A 271 12.23 1.36 5.05
C ASN A 271 12.07 -0.04 5.67
N GLY A 272 11.32 -0.95 5.03
CA GLY A 272 11.02 -2.26 5.59
C GLY A 272 9.76 -2.30 6.48
N GLY A 273 8.89 -1.29 6.35
CA GLY A 273 7.59 -1.27 6.99
C GLY A 273 6.65 -2.38 6.52
N PRO A 274 5.45 -2.47 7.11
CA PRO A 274 4.40 -3.36 6.62
C PRO A 274 4.14 -3.12 5.12
N PRO A 275 3.88 -4.17 4.34
CA PRO A 275 3.53 -4.02 2.93
C PRO A 275 2.35 -3.06 2.73
N GLU A 276 2.41 -2.26 1.67
CA GLU A 276 1.42 -1.23 1.34
C GLU A 276 0.02 -1.78 1.04
N GLY A 277 -0.08 -3.04 0.65
CA GLY A 277 -1.32 -3.69 0.22
C GLY A 277 -1.63 -3.47 -1.26
N THR A 278 -2.60 -4.20 -1.78
CA THR A 278 -2.95 -4.10 -3.21
C THR A 278 -3.74 -2.83 -3.51
N LEU A 279 -3.63 -2.35 -4.76
CA LEU A 279 -4.35 -1.18 -5.25
C LEU A 279 -5.80 -1.49 -5.68
N ASP A 280 -6.25 -2.74 -5.61
CA ASP A 280 -7.47 -3.18 -6.30
C ASP A 280 -8.74 -2.55 -5.70
N VAL A 281 -8.78 -2.36 -4.37
CA VAL A 281 -9.88 -1.68 -3.69
C VAL A 281 -9.93 -0.21 -4.09
N LEU A 282 -8.77 0.48 -4.07
CA LEU A 282 -8.65 1.88 -4.50
C LEU A 282 -9.00 2.04 -5.98
N GLN A 283 -8.57 1.12 -6.84
CA GLN A 283 -8.94 1.10 -8.24
C GLN A 283 -10.46 1.00 -8.39
N THR A 284 -11.09 0.04 -7.71
CA THR A 284 -12.55 -0.14 -7.77
C THR A 284 -13.30 1.14 -7.38
N TRP A 285 -12.86 1.83 -6.34
CA TRP A 285 -13.47 3.11 -5.93
C TRP A 285 -13.21 4.24 -6.94
N CYS A 286 -11.99 4.35 -7.46
CA CYS A 286 -11.65 5.36 -8.47
C CYS A 286 -12.42 5.14 -9.77
N GLU A 287 -12.61 3.88 -10.16
CA GLU A 287 -13.40 3.46 -11.32
C GLU A 287 -14.89 3.79 -11.14
N LYS A 288 -15.47 3.50 -9.97
CA LYS A 288 -16.85 3.89 -9.63
C LYS A 288 -17.02 5.42 -9.66
N LEU A 289 -16.08 6.18 -9.10
CA LEU A 289 -16.08 7.64 -9.18
C LEU A 289 -16.04 8.10 -10.64
N ALA A 290 -15.10 7.59 -11.44
CA ALA A 290 -14.95 7.96 -12.83
C ALA A 290 -16.24 7.70 -13.63
N GLU A 291 -16.90 6.57 -13.41
CA GLU A 291 -18.16 6.22 -14.04
C GLU A 291 -19.30 7.19 -13.68
N ILE A 292 -19.51 7.47 -12.40
CA ILE A 292 -20.58 8.37 -11.93
C ILE A 292 -20.31 9.81 -12.37
N ILE A 293 -19.06 10.27 -12.31
CA ILE A 293 -18.64 11.59 -12.83
C ILE A 293 -18.96 11.69 -14.32
N TRP A 294 -18.58 10.67 -15.09
CA TRP A 294 -18.77 10.67 -16.52
C TRP A 294 -20.25 10.68 -16.92
N GLN A 295 -21.08 9.90 -16.23
CA GLN A 295 -22.53 9.88 -16.43
C GLN A 295 -23.16 11.27 -16.15
N ASN A 296 -22.83 11.89 -15.02
CA ASN A 296 -23.33 13.23 -14.70
C ASN A 296 -22.86 14.27 -15.73
N ARG A 297 -21.63 14.15 -16.25
CA ARG A 297 -21.13 15.04 -17.31
C ARG A 297 -21.95 14.93 -18.59
N GLN A 298 -22.28 13.70 -18.99
CA GLN A 298 -23.12 13.46 -20.17
C GLN A 298 -24.54 14.00 -19.97
N GLN A 299 -25.10 13.86 -18.75
CA GLN A 299 -26.41 14.42 -18.41
C GLN A 299 -26.42 15.95 -18.51
N ILE A 300 -25.44 16.62 -17.90
CA ILE A 300 -25.30 18.10 -17.96
C ILE A 300 -25.17 18.57 -19.41
N ARG A 301 -24.34 17.92 -20.23
CA ARG A 301 -24.21 18.27 -21.66
C ARG A 301 -25.48 18.06 -22.46
N ARG A 302 -26.24 17.01 -22.16
CA ARG A 302 -27.56 16.81 -22.78
C ARG A 302 -28.55 17.89 -22.35
N ALA A 303 -28.53 18.32 -21.09
CA ALA A 303 -29.33 19.45 -20.63
C ALA A 303 -28.92 20.77 -21.34
N GLU A 304 -27.62 21.03 -21.52
CA GLU A 304 -27.13 22.16 -22.33
C GLU A 304 -27.66 22.09 -23.76
N HIS A 305 -27.60 20.92 -24.39
CA HIS A 305 -28.12 20.72 -25.75
C HIS A 305 -29.63 20.99 -25.85
N LEU A 306 -30.42 20.50 -24.88
CA LEU A 306 -31.86 20.78 -24.82
C LEU A 306 -32.14 22.28 -24.65
N CYS A 307 -31.36 22.99 -23.83
CA CYS A 307 -31.49 24.44 -23.67
C CYS A 307 -31.15 25.19 -24.97
N GLN A 308 -30.14 24.75 -25.71
CA GLN A 308 -29.78 25.33 -27.02
C GLN A 308 -30.86 25.08 -28.09
N GLN A 309 -31.50 23.90 -28.08
CA GLN A 309 -32.57 23.57 -29.02
C GLN A 309 -33.85 24.41 -28.80
N LEU A 310 -34.18 24.71 -27.55
CA LEU A 310 -35.31 25.57 -27.19
C LEU A 310 -34.87 26.61 -26.14
N PRO A 311 -34.40 27.79 -26.59
CA PRO A 311 -33.97 28.86 -25.70
C PRO A 311 -35.17 29.42 -24.94
N ILE A 312 -35.15 29.33 -23.61
CA ILE A 312 -36.12 29.95 -22.71
C ILE A 312 -35.30 30.83 -21.76
N PRO A 313 -35.48 32.16 -21.78
CA PRO A 313 -34.71 33.05 -20.91
C PRO A 313 -34.86 32.68 -19.43
N GLY A 314 -33.74 32.55 -18.73
CA GLY A 314 -33.73 32.27 -17.29
C GLY A 314 -32.34 31.86 -16.77
N PRO A 315 -32.24 31.51 -15.47
CA PRO A 315 -30.94 31.31 -14.80
C PRO A 315 -30.20 30.03 -15.20
N VAL A 316 -30.87 29.13 -15.93
CA VAL A 316 -30.36 27.77 -16.23
C VAL A 316 -29.05 27.80 -17.03
N GLU A 317 -28.85 28.78 -17.91
CA GLU A 317 -27.62 28.88 -18.72
C GLU A 317 -26.38 29.10 -17.83
N GLU A 318 -26.47 29.99 -16.85
CA GLU A 318 -25.41 30.25 -15.87
C GLU A 318 -25.16 29.04 -14.98
N MET A 319 -26.24 28.41 -14.49
CA MET A 319 -26.16 27.20 -13.65
C MET A 319 -25.47 26.04 -14.38
N LEU A 320 -25.84 25.78 -15.64
CA LEU A 320 -25.22 24.70 -16.43
C LEU A 320 -23.74 24.99 -16.70
N SER A 321 -23.38 26.26 -16.95
CA SER A 321 -21.98 26.66 -17.12
C SER A 321 -21.15 26.40 -15.85
N GLU A 322 -21.67 26.76 -14.68
CA GLU A 322 -21.01 26.50 -13.38
C GLU A 322 -20.87 24.99 -13.10
N LEU A 323 -21.92 24.22 -13.37
CA LEU A 323 -21.92 22.76 -13.21
C LEU A 323 -20.89 22.10 -14.13
N ASN A 324 -20.79 22.56 -15.38
CA ASN A 324 -19.84 22.04 -16.37
C ASN A 324 -18.38 22.38 -15.99
N GLY A 325 -18.14 23.58 -15.43
CA GLY A 325 -16.86 23.94 -14.82
C GLY A 325 -16.51 23.01 -13.67
N THR A 326 -17.41 22.89 -12.69
CA THR A 326 -17.21 22.08 -11.48
C THR A 326 -16.94 20.61 -11.79
N ILE A 327 -17.72 20.01 -12.69
CA ILE A 327 -17.52 18.59 -13.05
C ILE A 327 -16.22 18.36 -13.85
N THR A 328 -15.77 19.36 -14.60
CA THR A 328 -14.48 19.34 -15.32
C THR A 328 -13.32 19.37 -14.32
N ASP A 329 -13.42 20.19 -13.27
CA ASP A 329 -12.42 20.23 -12.20
C ASP A 329 -12.37 18.91 -11.40
N ILE A 330 -13.53 18.33 -11.13
CA ILE A 330 -13.64 17.04 -10.45
C ILE A 330 -12.96 15.93 -11.26
N ILE A 331 -13.26 15.80 -12.56
CA ILE A 331 -12.62 14.76 -13.38
C ILE A 331 -11.11 15.01 -13.55
N SER A 332 -10.70 16.27 -13.68
CA SER A 332 -9.29 16.63 -13.76
C SER A 332 -8.52 16.24 -12.51
N ALA A 333 -9.05 16.54 -11.33
CA ALA A 333 -8.48 16.13 -10.05
C ALA A 333 -8.41 14.60 -9.93
N LEU A 334 -9.43 13.87 -10.38
CA LEU A 334 -9.44 12.40 -10.34
C LEU A 334 -8.35 11.81 -11.24
N VAL A 335 -8.31 12.23 -12.51
CA VAL A 335 -7.37 11.68 -13.51
C VAL A 335 -5.92 11.97 -13.12
N THR A 336 -5.63 13.19 -12.68
CA THR A 336 -4.27 13.59 -12.29
C THR A 336 -3.80 12.88 -11.02
N SER A 337 -4.66 12.74 -10.02
CA SER A 337 -4.29 12.13 -8.72
C SER A 337 -4.13 10.60 -8.79
N THR A 338 -4.82 9.96 -9.74
CA THR A 338 -4.84 8.49 -9.90
C THR A 338 -3.78 7.95 -10.86
N PHE A 339 -2.94 8.82 -11.42
CA PHE A 339 -1.71 8.44 -12.09
C PHE A 339 -0.59 8.28 -11.06
N ILE A 340 -0.33 7.04 -10.66
CA ILE A 340 0.49 6.73 -9.48
C ILE A 340 1.58 5.71 -9.79
N ILE A 341 2.62 5.70 -8.97
CA ILE A 341 3.71 4.73 -9.07
C ILE A 341 3.36 3.53 -8.19
N GLU A 342 3.05 2.41 -8.82
CA GLU A 342 2.72 1.15 -8.14
C GLU A 342 3.98 0.47 -7.61
N LYS A 343 5.05 0.45 -8.42
CA LYS A 343 6.37 -0.05 -8.00
C LYS A 343 7.40 1.05 -8.11
N GLN A 344 7.89 1.52 -6.96
CA GLN A 344 8.90 2.57 -6.88
C GLN A 344 10.23 2.10 -7.50
N PRO A 345 11.00 3.02 -8.13
CA PRO A 345 12.39 2.75 -8.45
C PRO A 345 13.21 2.55 -7.16
N PRO A 346 14.38 1.89 -7.23
CA PRO A 346 15.30 1.82 -6.10
C PRO A 346 15.66 3.24 -5.63
N GLN A 347 15.47 3.51 -4.33
CA GLN A 347 15.76 4.82 -3.75
C GLN A 347 17.26 5.08 -3.56
N VAL A 348 18.09 4.04 -3.60
CA VAL A 348 19.54 4.17 -3.81
C VAL A 348 19.84 3.65 -5.21
N LEU A 349 20.17 4.56 -6.11
CA LEU A 349 20.33 4.25 -7.53
C LEU A 349 21.79 4.35 -7.94
N LYS A 350 22.39 3.21 -8.30
CA LYS A 350 23.75 3.18 -8.84
C LYS A 350 23.76 3.48 -10.33
N THR A 351 24.64 4.39 -10.77
CA THR A 351 24.83 4.69 -12.20
C THR A 351 25.20 3.42 -12.99
N GLN A 352 24.79 3.36 -14.26
CA GLN A 352 25.02 2.25 -15.18
C GLN A 352 24.44 0.90 -14.72
N THR A 353 23.59 0.90 -13.68
CA THR A 353 22.89 -0.29 -13.21
C THR A 353 21.45 -0.26 -13.71
N LYS A 354 20.94 -1.42 -14.15
CA LYS A 354 19.55 -1.54 -14.59
C LYS A 354 18.62 -1.44 -13.39
N PHE A 355 17.52 -0.73 -13.55
CA PHE A 355 16.45 -0.63 -12.56
C PHE A 355 15.08 -0.65 -13.22
N ALA A 356 14.05 -0.86 -12.40
CA ALA A 356 12.68 -1.00 -12.83
C ALA A 356 11.75 -0.10 -12.01
N ALA A 357 10.63 0.26 -12.61
CA ALA A 357 9.51 0.95 -11.95
C ALA A 357 8.20 0.59 -12.67
N THR A 358 7.07 0.78 -12.00
CA THR A 358 5.75 0.54 -12.60
C THR A 358 4.82 1.68 -12.26
N VAL A 359 4.18 2.24 -13.28
CA VAL A 359 3.21 3.33 -13.15
C VAL A 359 1.85 2.80 -13.56
N ARG A 360 0.79 3.14 -12.83
CA ARG A 360 -0.59 2.70 -13.07
C ARG A 360 -1.53 3.90 -13.10
N LEU A 361 -2.51 3.86 -13.98
CA LEU A 361 -3.62 4.82 -14.01
C LEU A 361 -4.88 4.10 -13.50
N LEU A 362 -5.32 4.42 -12.28
CA LEU A 362 -6.43 3.68 -11.64
C LEU A 362 -7.77 3.83 -12.38
N VAL A 363 -7.96 4.92 -13.12
CA VAL A 363 -9.20 5.19 -13.88
C VAL A 363 -9.11 4.78 -15.36
N GLY A 364 -7.96 4.26 -15.80
CA GLY A 364 -7.67 4.04 -17.22
C GLY A 364 -8.57 3.02 -17.91
N GLY A 365 -9.03 2.00 -17.16
CA GLY A 365 -10.00 1.02 -17.64
C GLY A 365 -11.34 1.68 -17.98
N LYS A 366 -11.95 2.37 -17.01
CA LYS A 366 -13.29 2.98 -17.15
C LYS A 366 -13.36 4.18 -18.08
N LEU A 367 -12.30 4.98 -18.17
CA LEU A 367 -12.24 6.13 -19.07
C LEU A 367 -11.82 5.76 -20.49
N ASN A 368 -11.72 4.46 -20.82
CA ASN A 368 -11.36 3.95 -22.14
C ASN A 368 -10.01 4.45 -22.67
N VAL A 369 -9.09 4.87 -21.79
CA VAL A 369 -7.74 5.34 -22.16
C VAL A 369 -6.95 4.21 -22.85
N HIS A 370 -7.25 2.96 -22.49
CA HIS A 370 -6.65 1.77 -23.09
C HIS A 370 -6.95 1.60 -24.59
N MET A 371 -7.96 2.28 -25.15
CA MET A 371 -8.28 2.22 -26.58
C MET A 371 -7.21 2.88 -27.46
N ASN A 372 -6.48 3.85 -26.91
CA ASN A 372 -5.28 4.42 -27.53
C ASN A 372 -4.21 4.60 -26.45
N PRO A 373 -3.50 3.51 -26.10
CA PRO A 373 -2.66 3.47 -24.91
C PRO A 373 -1.54 4.52 -25.00
N PRO A 374 -1.45 5.45 -24.04
CA PRO A 374 -0.47 6.51 -24.12
C PRO A 374 0.93 6.03 -23.77
N GLN A 375 1.93 6.78 -24.25
CA GLN A 375 3.31 6.59 -23.83
C GLN A 375 3.56 7.36 -22.52
N VAL A 376 4.25 6.71 -21.60
CA VAL A 376 4.79 7.30 -20.37
C VAL A 376 6.28 7.53 -20.55
N LYS A 377 6.75 8.72 -20.20
CA LYS A 377 8.16 9.10 -20.22
C LYS A 377 8.67 9.31 -18.80
N ALA A 378 9.79 8.68 -18.47
CA ALA A 378 10.51 8.82 -17.22
C ALA A 378 11.68 9.80 -17.38
N THR A 379 11.84 10.73 -16.46
CA THR A 379 12.94 11.71 -16.46
C THR A 379 13.44 11.93 -15.04
N ILE A 380 14.76 12.00 -14.84
CA ILE A 380 15.33 12.33 -13.53
C ILE A 380 15.46 13.85 -13.39
N ILE A 381 14.97 14.38 -12.28
CA ILE A 381 14.98 15.80 -11.95
C ILE A 381 15.50 16.01 -10.52
N SER A 382 16.06 17.20 -10.27
CA SER A 382 16.58 17.59 -8.95
C SER A 382 15.47 18.11 -8.04
N GLU A 383 15.81 18.30 -6.76
CA GLU A 383 14.93 18.95 -5.79
C GLU A 383 14.43 20.33 -6.24
N GLN A 384 15.31 21.18 -6.77
CA GLN A 384 14.94 22.51 -7.24
C GLN A 384 13.93 22.44 -8.40
N GLN A 385 14.15 21.50 -9.33
CA GLN A 385 13.27 21.29 -10.47
C GLN A 385 11.90 20.75 -10.04
N ALA A 386 11.85 19.85 -9.06
CA ALA A 386 10.59 19.36 -8.50
C ALA A 386 9.80 20.48 -7.81
N LYS A 387 10.48 21.38 -7.08
CA LYS A 387 9.86 22.57 -6.47
C LYS A 387 9.31 23.51 -7.54
N ALA A 388 10.04 23.75 -8.63
CA ALA A 388 9.59 24.58 -9.75
C ALA A 388 8.37 23.97 -10.48
N LEU A 389 8.35 22.64 -10.64
CA LEU A 389 7.21 21.92 -11.23
C LEU A 389 5.92 22.12 -10.45
N LEU A 390 5.96 22.12 -9.11
CA LEU A 390 4.77 22.38 -8.28
C LEU A 390 4.25 23.82 -8.40
N LYS A 391 5.11 24.77 -8.79
CA LYS A 391 4.73 26.16 -9.03
C LYS A 391 4.26 26.44 -10.46
N ASN A 392 4.15 25.41 -11.31
CA ASN A 392 3.88 25.52 -12.74
C ASN A 392 4.86 26.43 -13.50
N GLU A 393 6.09 26.58 -12.99
CA GLU A 393 7.14 27.27 -13.72
C GLU A 393 7.60 26.38 -14.90
N SER A 394 7.87 26.98 -16.06
CA SER A 394 8.26 26.21 -17.26
C SER A 394 9.63 25.57 -17.07
N THR A 395 9.66 24.31 -16.65
CA THR A 395 10.87 23.46 -16.58
C THR A 395 11.10 22.66 -17.87
N ARG A 396 10.49 23.06 -19.00
CA ARG A 396 10.57 22.31 -20.27
C ARG A 396 12.03 22.13 -20.68
N ASN A 397 12.46 20.86 -20.72
CA ASN A 397 13.73 20.33 -21.23
C ASN A 397 14.95 20.32 -20.30
N GLU A 398 14.84 20.76 -19.05
CA GLU A 398 15.96 20.64 -18.11
C GLU A 398 15.87 19.33 -17.32
N SER A 399 16.56 18.29 -17.80
CA SER A 399 16.76 17.06 -17.01
C SER A 399 18.05 17.15 -16.19
N SER A 400 18.01 16.59 -14.98
CA SER A 400 19.19 16.43 -14.13
C SER A 400 20.03 15.22 -14.53
N GLY A 401 19.65 14.44 -15.55
CA GLY A 401 20.39 13.26 -15.97
C GLY A 401 19.81 12.55 -17.20
N GLU A 402 20.59 11.61 -17.74
CA GLU A 402 20.26 10.81 -18.93
C GLU A 402 19.86 9.40 -18.49
N ILE A 403 18.56 9.07 -18.56
CA ILE A 403 18.03 7.72 -18.37
C ILE A 403 17.86 7.05 -19.74
N LEU A 404 18.43 5.86 -19.91
CA LEU A 404 18.20 4.99 -21.06
C LEU A 404 16.92 4.17 -20.87
N ASN A 405 16.25 3.82 -21.98
CA ASN A 405 14.98 3.06 -21.98
C ASN A 405 13.88 3.73 -21.14
N ASN A 406 13.78 5.05 -21.23
CA ASN A 406 12.95 5.87 -20.37
C ASN A 406 11.53 6.12 -20.90
N CYS A 407 11.12 5.48 -22.00
CA CYS A 407 9.77 5.54 -22.52
C CYS A 407 9.14 4.14 -22.51
N CYS A 408 7.87 4.05 -22.10
CA CYS A 408 7.11 2.80 -22.07
C CYS A 408 5.64 3.11 -22.43
N VAL A 409 5.03 2.29 -23.28
CA VAL A 409 3.60 2.40 -23.60
C VAL A 409 2.79 1.71 -22.49
N MET A 410 1.66 2.29 -22.09
CA MET A 410 0.78 1.65 -21.11
C MET A 410 0.14 0.39 -21.70
N GLU A 411 0.06 -0.67 -20.91
CA GLU A 411 -0.53 -1.96 -21.26
C GLU A 411 -1.80 -2.19 -20.43
N TYR A 412 -2.86 -2.66 -21.08
CA TYR A 412 -4.13 -2.96 -20.41
C TYR A 412 -4.30 -4.46 -20.19
N HIS A 413 -4.52 -4.86 -18.95
CA HIS A 413 -4.79 -6.24 -18.57
C HIS A 413 -6.30 -6.43 -18.39
N GLN A 414 -6.93 -7.15 -19.33
CA GLN A 414 -8.39 -7.33 -19.35
C GLN A 414 -8.94 -8.07 -18.12
N ALA A 415 -8.20 -9.05 -17.58
CA ALA A 415 -8.66 -9.83 -16.43
C ALA A 415 -8.79 -9.01 -15.14
N THR A 416 -7.94 -8.00 -14.97
CA THR A 416 -7.83 -7.18 -13.76
C THR A 416 -8.31 -5.75 -13.97
N GLY A 417 -8.58 -5.34 -15.22
CA GLY A 417 -8.91 -3.97 -15.59
C GLY A 417 -7.75 -2.99 -15.44
N THR A 418 -6.51 -3.46 -15.26
CA THR A 418 -5.38 -2.59 -14.90
C THR A 418 -4.72 -1.99 -16.13
N LEU A 419 -4.49 -0.67 -16.12
CA LEU A 419 -3.73 0.05 -17.13
C LEU A 419 -2.40 0.53 -16.54
N SER A 420 -1.28 -0.03 -16.99
CA SER A 420 0.03 0.18 -16.37
C SER A 420 1.19 0.22 -17.37
N ALA A 421 2.21 1.02 -17.08
CA ALA A 421 3.47 1.05 -17.82
C ALA A 421 4.58 0.38 -17.01
N HIS A 422 5.15 -0.69 -17.55
CA HIS A 422 6.18 -1.51 -16.90
C HIS A 422 7.58 -1.18 -17.43
N PHE A 423 8.31 -0.33 -16.71
CA PHE A 423 9.70 -0.04 -17.01
C PHE A 423 10.58 -1.14 -16.40
N ARG A 424 11.12 -2.04 -17.23
CA ARG A 424 11.88 -3.22 -16.73
C ARG A 424 13.39 -3.05 -16.74
N ASN A 425 13.91 -2.15 -17.57
CA ASN A 425 15.33 -2.09 -17.93
C ASN A 425 15.85 -0.65 -18.10
N MET A 426 15.32 0.30 -17.32
CA MET A 426 15.86 1.65 -17.27
C MET A 426 17.31 1.63 -16.75
N SER A 427 18.14 2.57 -17.20
CA SER A 427 19.51 2.71 -16.70
C SER A 427 19.94 4.17 -16.69
N LEU A 428 20.45 4.65 -15.55
CA LEU A 428 20.94 6.02 -15.40
C LEU A 428 22.39 6.10 -15.88
N LYS A 429 22.63 6.79 -17.00
CA LYS A 429 23.94 6.88 -17.63
C LYS A 429 24.78 8.04 -17.08
N ARG A 430 24.16 9.21 -16.91
CA ARG A 430 24.81 10.44 -16.43
C ARG A 430 23.88 11.21 -15.50
N ILE A 431 24.45 11.88 -14.51
CA ILE A 431 23.76 12.78 -13.59
C ILE A 431 24.50 14.12 -13.53
N LYS A 432 23.76 15.22 -13.60
CA LYS A 432 24.20 16.59 -13.38
C LYS A 432 23.92 16.93 -11.92
N ARG A 433 24.89 17.54 -11.26
CA ARG A 433 24.82 17.90 -9.85
C ARG A 433 25.04 19.39 -9.70
N SER A 434 24.38 20.01 -8.72
CA SER A 434 24.62 21.41 -8.40
C SER A 434 25.99 21.61 -7.75
N ASP A 435 26.58 22.80 -7.94
CA ASP A 435 27.80 23.19 -7.22
C ASP A 435 27.51 23.22 -5.72
N ARG A 436 28.25 22.40 -4.97
CA ARG A 436 28.03 22.23 -3.52
C ARG A 436 28.46 23.49 -2.78
N ARG A 437 27.66 23.91 -1.80
CA ARG A 437 28.04 24.95 -0.83
C ARG A 437 28.06 24.33 0.57
N GLY A 438 29.20 24.36 1.26
CA GLY A 438 29.32 23.91 2.66
C GLY A 438 29.64 22.42 2.84
N ALA A 439 29.11 21.82 3.91
CA ALA A 439 29.45 20.48 4.42
C ALA A 439 28.57 19.33 3.88
N GLU A 440 27.76 19.58 2.83
CA GLU A 440 26.82 18.59 2.28
C GLU A 440 27.53 17.51 1.46
N SER A 441 27.16 16.25 1.73
CA SER A 441 27.70 15.08 1.02
C SER A 441 26.97 14.82 -0.29
N VAL A 442 27.66 14.19 -1.26
CA VAL A 442 27.03 13.60 -2.46
C VAL A 442 25.82 12.73 -2.12
N THR A 443 25.93 11.98 -1.02
CA THR A 443 24.93 10.99 -0.63
C THR A 443 23.70 11.61 0.03
N GLU A 444 23.73 12.93 0.28
CA GLU A 444 22.59 13.70 0.78
C GLU A 444 21.80 14.37 -0.36
N GLU A 445 22.35 14.44 -1.58
CA GLU A 445 21.70 15.04 -2.75
C GLU A 445 20.56 14.14 -3.26
N LYS A 446 19.33 14.64 -3.16
CA LYS A 446 18.12 13.91 -3.55
C LYS A 446 17.64 14.30 -4.95
N PHE A 447 17.25 13.29 -5.71
CA PHE A 447 16.61 13.39 -7.01
C PHE A 447 15.25 12.71 -6.98
N THR A 448 14.43 12.89 -8.00
CA THR A 448 13.22 12.09 -8.21
C THR A 448 13.07 11.75 -9.69
N ILE A 449 12.41 10.64 -9.96
CA ILE A 449 12.01 10.27 -11.31
C ILE A 449 10.60 10.78 -11.54
N LEU A 450 10.48 11.77 -12.41
CA LEU A 450 9.22 12.27 -12.95
C LEU A 450 8.74 11.34 -14.06
N PHE A 451 7.55 10.78 -13.88
CA PHE A 451 6.81 10.11 -14.93
C PHE A 451 5.75 11.06 -15.47
N GLU A 452 5.73 11.25 -16.79
CA GLU A 452 4.76 12.10 -17.46
C GLU A 452 4.09 11.36 -18.62
N SER A 453 2.82 11.65 -18.87
CA SER A 453 2.06 11.11 -19.99
C SER A 453 0.97 12.09 -20.42
N GLN A 454 0.54 11.97 -21.68
CA GLN A 454 -0.53 12.77 -22.24
C GLN A 454 -1.50 11.88 -23.00
N PHE A 455 -2.80 12.04 -22.75
CA PHE A 455 -3.87 11.32 -23.43
C PHE A 455 -5.16 12.13 -23.44
N SER A 456 -6.10 11.68 -24.25
CA SER A 456 -7.45 12.26 -24.31
C SER A 456 -8.51 11.27 -23.81
N VAL A 457 -9.61 11.82 -23.30
CA VAL A 457 -10.77 11.07 -22.82
C VAL A 457 -12.03 11.61 -23.50
N GLY A 458 -13.00 10.73 -23.78
CA GLY A 458 -14.29 11.10 -24.34
C GLY A 458 -14.26 11.53 -25.81
N GLY A 459 -13.45 10.88 -26.65
CA GLY A 459 -13.40 11.22 -28.08
C GLY A 459 -12.69 12.55 -28.38
N ASN A 460 -11.57 12.81 -27.68
CA ASN A 460 -10.78 14.06 -27.77
C ASN A 460 -11.40 15.31 -27.14
N GLU A 461 -12.46 15.16 -26.36
CA GLU A 461 -13.08 16.29 -25.65
C GLU A 461 -12.22 16.85 -24.52
N LEU A 462 -11.56 15.98 -23.76
CA LEU A 462 -10.68 16.36 -22.65
C LEU A 462 -9.29 15.83 -22.91
N VAL A 463 -8.28 16.69 -22.81
CA VAL A 463 -6.87 16.33 -22.95
C VAL A 463 -6.19 16.51 -21.60
N PHE A 464 -5.62 15.42 -21.08
CA PHE A 464 -4.94 15.41 -19.79
C PHE A 464 -3.44 15.28 -19.98
N GLN A 465 -2.70 16.07 -19.21
CA GLN A 465 -1.27 15.87 -18.98
C GLN A 465 -1.10 15.43 -17.54
N VAL A 466 -0.75 14.16 -17.34
CA VAL A 466 -0.56 13.58 -16.01
C VAL A 466 0.91 13.50 -15.68
N LYS A 467 1.25 13.80 -14.43
CA LYS A 467 2.61 13.81 -13.90
C LYS A 467 2.60 13.19 -12.52
N THR A 468 3.60 12.37 -12.23
CA THR A 468 3.79 11.78 -10.89
C THR A 468 5.27 11.64 -10.58
N LEU A 469 5.64 11.93 -9.33
CA LEU A 469 7.02 11.92 -8.86
C LEU A 469 7.28 10.64 -8.06
N SER A 470 8.41 9.98 -8.30
CA SER A 470 8.88 8.91 -7.43
C SER A 470 9.20 9.43 -6.03
N LEU A 471 9.28 8.52 -5.08
CA LEU A 471 9.95 8.81 -3.83
C LEU A 471 11.39 9.31 -4.10
N PRO A 472 11.98 10.09 -3.18
CA PRO A 472 13.34 10.57 -3.35
C PRO A 472 14.33 9.44 -3.58
N VAL A 473 15.22 9.67 -4.53
CA VAL A 473 16.30 8.77 -4.96
C VAL A 473 17.64 9.45 -4.73
N VAL A 474 18.57 8.75 -4.10
CA VAL A 474 19.98 9.16 -3.98
C VAL A 474 20.79 8.42 -5.03
N VAL A 475 21.54 9.16 -5.86
CA VAL A 475 22.34 8.58 -6.95
C VAL A 475 23.78 8.36 -6.49
N ILE A 476 24.26 7.12 -6.59
CA ILE A 476 25.63 6.73 -6.24
C ILE A 476 26.42 6.25 -7.46
N VAL A 477 27.74 6.41 -7.41
CA VAL A 477 28.65 5.88 -8.45
C VAL A 477 29.40 4.65 -7.97
N HIS A 478 29.63 4.53 -6.66
CA HIS A 478 30.35 3.42 -6.05
C HIS A 478 29.58 2.83 -4.87
N GLY A 479 29.70 1.52 -4.65
CA GLY A 479 28.96 0.79 -3.60
C GLY A 479 29.33 1.23 -2.17
N SER A 480 30.53 1.78 -1.96
CA SER A 480 30.93 2.33 -0.66
C SER A 480 30.07 3.52 -0.20
N GLN A 481 29.29 4.11 -1.10
CA GLN A 481 28.37 5.22 -0.80
C GLN A 481 26.98 4.73 -0.36
N ASP A 482 26.69 3.43 -0.51
CA ASP A 482 25.39 2.84 -0.25
C ASP A 482 24.93 3.08 1.18
N ASN A 483 25.82 2.86 2.15
CA ASN A 483 25.58 3.09 3.57
C ASN A 483 25.01 4.50 3.84
N ASN A 484 25.72 5.55 3.41
CA ASN A 484 25.29 6.93 3.64
C ASN A 484 24.05 7.31 2.82
N ALA A 485 23.92 6.79 1.60
CA ALA A 485 22.74 7.03 0.77
C ALA A 485 21.48 6.41 1.40
N THR A 486 21.59 5.19 1.93
CA THR A 486 20.52 4.50 2.65
C THR A 486 20.11 5.26 3.91
N ALA A 487 21.05 5.92 4.61
CA ALA A 487 20.73 6.79 5.74
C ALA A 487 19.80 7.95 5.34
N THR A 488 20.11 8.63 4.23
CA THR A 488 19.32 9.75 3.71
C THR A 488 17.94 9.29 3.27
N VAL A 489 17.85 8.13 2.61
CA VAL A 489 16.57 7.51 2.23
C VAL A 489 15.75 7.14 3.46
N LEU A 490 16.35 6.51 4.46
CA LEU A 490 15.70 6.13 5.70
C LEU A 490 15.05 7.36 6.37
N TRP A 491 15.83 8.42 6.54
CA TRP A 491 15.38 9.66 7.18
C TRP A 491 14.23 10.32 6.41
N ASP A 492 14.32 10.36 5.08
CA ASP A 492 13.27 10.95 4.25
C ASP A 492 11.98 10.13 4.32
N ASN A 493 12.06 8.82 4.16
CA ASN A 493 10.90 7.94 4.22
C ASN A 493 10.24 7.96 5.60
N ALA A 494 11.03 7.98 6.68
CA ALA A 494 10.50 7.94 8.04
C ALA A 494 9.80 9.25 8.43
N PHE A 495 10.38 10.40 8.07
CA PHE A 495 10.00 11.69 8.69
C PHE A 495 9.45 12.74 7.72
N ALA A 496 9.23 12.39 6.46
CA ALA A 496 8.52 13.27 5.54
C ALA A 496 7.04 13.43 5.94
N GLU A 497 6.60 14.68 6.05
CA GLU A 497 5.20 15.02 6.27
C GLU A 497 4.37 14.92 4.98
N PRO A 498 3.09 14.50 5.05
CA PRO A 498 2.17 14.55 3.93
C PRO A 498 2.03 15.98 3.37
N GLY A 499 2.04 16.13 2.03
CA GLY A 499 1.87 17.44 1.39
C GLY A 499 3.06 18.40 1.53
N ARG A 500 4.20 17.94 2.07
CA ARG A 500 5.42 18.76 2.18
C ARG A 500 5.86 19.36 0.85
N VAL A 501 6.59 20.47 0.93
CA VAL A 501 7.43 20.92 -0.19
C VAL A 501 8.41 19.77 -0.54
N PRO A 502 8.61 19.44 -1.83
CA PRO A 502 9.45 18.32 -2.24
C PRO A 502 10.77 18.28 -1.49
N PHE A 503 11.11 17.10 -0.96
CA PHE A 503 12.37 16.78 -0.28
C PHE A 503 12.59 17.42 1.10
N ALA A 504 11.67 18.26 1.59
CA ALA A 504 11.72 18.84 2.93
C ALA A 504 11.60 17.76 4.01
N VAL A 505 12.59 17.68 4.91
CA VAL A 505 12.59 16.75 6.04
C VAL A 505 12.96 17.53 7.31
N PRO A 506 12.51 17.09 8.49
CA PRO A 506 12.91 17.73 9.73
C PRO A 506 14.42 17.54 9.96
N ASP A 507 15.07 18.60 10.44
CA ASP A 507 16.48 18.55 10.87
C ASP A 507 16.64 17.74 12.16
N LYS A 508 15.61 17.72 13.01
CA LYS A 508 15.58 16.98 14.28
C LYS A 508 14.28 16.22 14.46
N VAL A 509 14.36 15.03 15.01
CA VAL A 509 13.20 14.16 15.29
C VAL A 509 13.23 13.66 16.72
N GLN A 510 12.08 13.29 17.27
CA GLN A 510 12.04 12.71 18.62
C GLN A 510 12.62 11.30 18.62
N TRP A 511 13.33 10.94 19.69
CA TRP A 511 13.95 9.61 19.83
C TRP A 511 12.96 8.44 19.65
N PRO A 512 11.72 8.47 20.18
CA PRO A 512 10.75 7.41 19.92
C PRO A 512 10.42 7.21 18.44
N GLN A 513 10.30 8.30 17.66
CA GLN A 513 10.05 8.22 16.21
C GLN A 513 11.24 7.57 15.48
N LEU A 514 12.47 7.91 15.88
CA LEU A 514 13.66 7.28 15.32
C LEU A 514 13.77 5.81 15.73
N CYS A 515 13.39 5.43 16.94
CA CYS A 515 13.35 4.03 17.38
C CYS A 515 12.45 3.18 16.48
N GLU A 516 11.26 3.68 16.12
CA GLU A 516 10.36 2.98 15.22
C GLU A 516 10.99 2.78 13.83
N ALA A 517 11.61 3.81 13.28
CA ALA A 517 12.30 3.74 11.99
C ALA A 517 13.49 2.76 12.02
N LEU A 518 14.32 2.79 13.07
CA LEU A 518 15.44 1.87 13.27
C LEU A 518 14.95 0.43 13.40
N ASN A 519 13.93 0.19 14.22
CA ASN A 519 13.37 -1.14 14.43
C ASN A 519 12.73 -1.71 13.15
N MET A 520 12.03 -0.87 12.40
CA MET A 520 11.45 -1.21 11.11
C MET A 520 12.53 -1.65 10.12
N LYS A 521 13.57 -0.81 9.96
CA LYS A 521 14.71 -1.11 9.08
C LYS A 521 15.47 -2.36 9.51
N PHE A 522 15.71 -2.50 10.81
CA PHE A 522 16.42 -3.64 11.38
C PHE A 522 15.72 -4.97 11.10
N LYS A 523 14.41 -5.06 11.35
CA LYS A 523 13.61 -6.28 11.07
C LYS A 523 13.66 -6.66 9.60
N ALA A 524 13.53 -5.69 8.71
CA ALA A 524 13.55 -5.95 7.27
C ALA A 524 14.94 -6.34 6.76
N GLU A 525 15.99 -5.66 7.20
CA GLU A 525 17.36 -5.91 6.74
C GLU A 525 17.88 -7.27 7.22
N VAL A 526 17.63 -7.61 8.48
CA VAL A 526 18.00 -8.91 9.07
C VAL A 526 17.01 -10.01 8.65
N GLN A 527 15.89 -9.64 8.02
CA GLN A 527 14.79 -10.53 7.62
C GLN A 527 14.32 -11.39 8.80
N SER A 528 14.03 -10.72 9.91
CA SER A 528 13.62 -11.33 11.17
C SER A 528 12.40 -10.62 11.74
N ASN A 529 11.48 -11.39 12.32
CA ASN A 529 10.40 -10.80 13.13
C ASN A 529 10.92 -10.35 14.51
N ARG A 530 12.11 -10.82 14.94
CA ARG A 530 12.79 -10.36 16.16
C ARG A 530 13.40 -8.97 15.90
N GLY A 531 12.65 -7.95 16.29
CA GLY A 531 13.10 -6.56 16.29
C GLY A 531 13.96 -6.19 17.49
N LEU A 532 14.17 -4.88 17.64
CA LEU A 532 14.86 -4.27 18.78
C LEU A 532 13.95 -4.28 20.01
N THR A 533 14.44 -4.83 21.12
CA THR A 533 13.74 -4.77 22.42
C THR A 533 13.86 -3.39 23.06
N LYS A 534 13.08 -3.11 24.11
CA LYS A 534 13.20 -1.86 24.89
C LYS A 534 14.63 -1.64 25.40
N GLU A 535 15.29 -2.70 25.86
CA GLU A 535 16.68 -2.66 26.32
C GLU A 535 17.65 -2.33 25.18
N ASN A 536 17.44 -2.89 23.99
CA ASN A 536 18.25 -2.56 22.82
C ASN A 536 18.09 -1.07 22.46
N LEU A 537 16.88 -0.53 22.52
CA LEU A 537 16.63 0.89 22.26
C LEU A 537 17.30 1.79 23.32
N VAL A 538 17.30 1.40 24.59
CA VAL A 538 18.04 2.14 25.64
C VAL A 538 19.55 2.13 25.34
N PHE A 539 20.13 0.98 24.98
CA PHE A 539 21.55 0.91 24.59
C PHE A 539 21.85 1.86 23.41
N LEU A 540 20.99 1.89 22.39
CA LEU A 540 21.17 2.77 21.23
C LEU A 540 21.09 4.25 21.64
N ALA A 541 20.18 4.60 22.54
CA ALA A 541 20.07 5.96 23.09
C ALA A 541 21.34 6.35 23.86
N GLN A 542 21.83 5.48 24.75
CA GLN A 542 23.07 5.69 25.50
C GLN A 542 24.25 5.91 24.55
N LYS A 543 24.35 5.10 23.49
CA LYS A 543 25.41 5.19 22.49
C LYS A 543 25.35 6.50 21.69
N LEU A 544 24.15 6.92 21.28
CA LEU A 544 23.95 8.11 20.44
C LEU A 544 24.13 9.40 21.24
N PHE A 545 23.55 9.47 22.45
CA PHE A 545 23.56 10.67 23.28
C PHE A 545 24.74 10.73 24.26
N ASN A 546 25.55 9.68 24.34
CA ASN A 546 26.60 9.53 25.35
C ASN A 546 26.06 9.74 26.78
N SER A 547 24.88 9.18 27.05
CA SER A 547 24.14 9.31 28.31
C SER A 547 24.23 8.04 29.14
N THR A 548 24.11 8.17 30.47
CA THR A 548 24.11 7.07 31.45
C THR A 548 22.70 6.65 31.90
N SER A 549 21.64 7.31 31.42
CA SER A 549 20.26 6.97 31.77
C SER A 549 19.92 5.54 31.33
N SER A 550 19.23 4.81 32.20
CA SER A 550 18.89 3.38 31.99
C SER A 550 17.41 3.15 31.67
N HIS A 551 16.59 4.19 31.72
CA HIS A 551 15.15 4.11 31.43
C HIS A 551 14.83 4.74 30.07
N LEU A 552 14.02 4.05 29.27
CA LEU A 552 13.62 4.52 27.94
C LEU A 552 12.77 5.81 28.01
N GLU A 553 12.01 5.99 29.10
CA GLU A 553 11.12 7.13 29.32
C GLU A 553 11.87 8.46 29.43
N ASP A 554 13.10 8.44 29.93
CA ASP A 554 14.00 9.60 30.03
C ASP A 554 14.30 10.21 28.66
N TYR A 555 14.21 9.39 27.60
CA TYR A 555 14.48 9.79 26.22
C TYR A 555 13.22 10.16 25.42
N SER A 556 12.04 10.11 26.04
CA SER A 556 10.75 10.33 25.35
C SER A 556 10.64 11.70 24.68
N SER A 557 11.21 12.74 25.32
CA SER A 557 11.26 14.11 24.80
C SER A 557 12.60 14.48 24.17
N THR A 558 13.58 13.57 24.15
CA THR A 558 14.90 13.86 23.57
C THR A 558 14.81 13.87 22.05
N THR A 559 15.52 14.81 21.41
CA THR A 559 15.56 14.93 19.95
C THR A 559 16.93 14.57 19.39
N VAL A 560 16.97 13.93 18.23
CA VAL A 560 18.17 13.60 17.46
C VAL A 560 18.21 14.45 16.20
N SER A 561 19.33 15.13 15.93
CA SER A 561 19.54 15.79 14.64
C SER A 561 20.03 14.84 13.55
N TRP A 562 19.79 15.20 12.28
CA TRP A 562 20.41 14.53 11.13
C TRP A 562 21.94 14.48 11.28
N SER A 563 22.55 15.56 11.79
CA SER A 563 23.99 15.61 12.00
C SER A 563 24.47 14.56 13.00
N GLN A 564 23.83 14.43 14.15
CA GLN A 564 24.15 13.41 15.15
C GLN A 564 23.94 11.99 14.63
N PHE A 565 22.95 11.81 13.75
CA PHE A 565 22.61 10.51 13.18
C PHE A 565 23.65 10.01 12.15
N ASN A 566 24.04 10.86 11.19
CA ASN A 566 24.87 10.42 10.06
C ASN A 566 25.93 11.42 9.55
N ARG A 567 26.27 12.47 10.30
CA ARG A 567 27.35 13.40 9.91
C ARG A 567 28.46 13.52 10.95
N GLU A 568 28.09 13.57 12.23
CA GLU A 568 29.00 13.63 13.37
C GLU A 568 29.47 12.23 13.75
N ASN A 569 30.76 12.10 14.03
CA ASN A 569 31.31 10.86 14.55
C ASN A 569 30.90 10.67 16.01
N LEU A 570 30.64 9.42 16.40
CA LEU A 570 30.42 9.10 17.80
C LEU A 570 31.65 9.45 18.65
N PRO A 571 31.47 9.86 19.93
CA PRO A 571 32.59 10.22 20.80
C PRO A 571 33.66 9.13 20.87
N GLY A 572 34.92 9.50 20.58
CA GLY A 572 36.05 8.58 20.58
C GLY A 572 36.09 7.59 19.40
N ARG A 573 35.26 7.78 18.37
CA ARG A 573 35.20 6.94 17.17
C ARG A 573 35.43 7.75 15.90
N ASN A 574 35.72 7.06 14.80
CA ASN A 574 35.93 7.62 13.46
C ASN A 574 34.75 7.34 12.51
N TYR A 575 33.59 7.00 13.07
CA TYR A 575 32.37 6.68 12.32
C TYR A 575 31.13 7.25 13.00
N THR A 576 30.07 7.42 12.22
CA THR A 576 28.76 7.94 12.66
C THR A 576 27.93 6.85 13.36
N PHE A 577 26.85 7.26 14.03
CA PHE A 577 25.91 6.31 14.62
C PHE A 577 25.32 5.36 13.57
N TRP A 578 24.85 5.92 12.44
CA TRP A 578 24.28 5.12 11.37
C TRP A 578 25.27 4.13 10.76
N GLN A 579 26.52 4.55 10.51
CA GLN A 579 27.56 3.65 9.97
C GLN A 579 27.77 2.42 10.85
N TRP A 580 27.78 2.62 12.18
CA TRP A 580 27.88 1.52 13.13
C TRP A 580 26.63 0.63 13.10
N PHE A 581 25.43 1.23 13.13
CA PHE A 581 24.16 0.49 13.16
C PHE A 581 23.92 -0.32 11.88
N ASP A 582 24.24 0.25 10.72
CA ASP A 582 24.18 -0.44 9.43
C ASP A 582 25.20 -1.60 9.36
N GLY A 583 26.42 -1.40 9.88
CA GLY A 583 27.39 -2.48 10.00
C GLY A 583 26.91 -3.65 10.85
N VAL A 584 26.16 -3.37 11.94
CA VAL A 584 25.49 -4.40 12.74
C VAL A 584 24.43 -5.16 11.93
N MET A 585 23.57 -4.46 11.18
CA MET A 585 22.58 -5.12 10.32
C MET A 585 23.25 -5.98 9.25
N GLU A 586 24.34 -5.51 8.65
CA GLU A 586 25.02 -6.20 7.56
C GLU A 586 25.71 -7.49 8.03
N VAL A 587 26.39 -7.49 9.18
CA VAL A 587 27.00 -8.72 9.73
C VAL A 587 25.94 -9.73 10.13
N LEU A 588 24.82 -9.28 10.72
CA LEU A 588 23.70 -10.15 11.05
C LEU A 588 23.11 -10.80 9.80
N LYS A 589 22.76 -9.98 8.81
CA LYS A 589 22.17 -10.41 7.55
C LYS A 589 23.05 -11.42 6.80
N LYS A 590 24.36 -11.17 6.71
CA LYS A 590 25.28 -12.01 5.93
C LYS A 590 25.70 -13.29 6.64
N HIS A 591 25.88 -13.25 7.95
CA HIS A 591 26.60 -14.31 8.65
C HIS A 591 25.86 -14.90 9.85
N LEU A 592 24.93 -14.18 10.48
CA LEU A 592 24.45 -14.53 11.83
C LEU A 592 22.92 -14.52 11.99
N LYS A 593 22.19 -14.48 10.88
CA LYS A 593 20.72 -14.45 10.87
C LYS A 593 20.08 -15.57 11.70
N PRO A 594 20.48 -16.86 11.59
CA PRO A 594 19.89 -17.93 12.41
C PRO A 594 20.08 -17.67 13.91
N HIS A 595 21.31 -17.35 14.32
CA HIS A 595 21.67 -17.08 15.71
C HIS A 595 20.94 -15.87 16.32
N TRP A 596 20.66 -14.84 15.51
CA TRP A 596 19.83 -13.72 15.94
C TRP A 596 18.37 -14.16 16.15
N ASN A 597 17.82 -14.94 15.22
CA ASN A 597 16.44 -15.41 15.29
C ASN A 597 16.20 -16.34 16.49
N ASP A 598 17.18 -17.19 16.80
CA ASP A 598 17.11 -18.18 17.89
C ASP A 598 17.29 -17.55 19.29
N GLY A 599 17.59 -16.25 19.37
CA GLY A 599 17.84 -15.59 20.65
C GLY A 599 19.27 -15.75 21.18
N ALA A 600 20.15 -16.47 20.47
CA ALA A 600 21.51 -16.78 20.92
C ALA A 600 22.43 -15.55 21.00
N ILE A 601 22.15 -14.51 20.21
CA ILE A 601 22.86 -13.23 20.26
C ILE A 601 22.09 -12.25 21.14
N LEU A 602 22.75 -11.76 22.19
CA LEU A 602 22.24 -10.69 23.06
C LEU A 602 22.43 -9.31 22.39
N GLY A 603 23.57 -9.10 21.74
CA GLY A 603 23.78 -8.03 20.77
C GLY A 603 24.07 -6.66 21.39
N PHE A 604 23.02 -5.88 21.67
CA PHE A 604 23.11 -4.47 22.07
C PHE A 604 23.42 -4.32 23.56
N VAL A 605 24.66 -4.61 23.93
CA VAL A 605 25.14 -4.57 25.33
C VAL A 605 26.52 -3.92 25.36
N ASN A 606 26.69 -2.91 26.22
CA ASN A 606 27.95 -2.21 26.37
C ASN A 606 28.94 -3.02 27.24
N LYS A 607 30.21 -2.60 27.26
CA LYS A 607 31.25 -3.32 28.01
C LYS A 607 30.95 -3.44 29.51
N GLN A 608 30.39 -2.41 30.13
CA GLN A 608 30.05 -2.41 31.56
C GLN A 608 28.89 -3.36 31.85
N GLN A 609 27.80 -3.26 31.10
CA GLN A 609 26.65 -4.16 31.20
C GLN A 609 27.06 -5.62 30.99
N ALA A 610 27.95 -5.90 30.03
CA ALA A 610 28.45 -7.25 29.81
C ALA A 610 29.23 -7.78 31.03
N HIS A 611 30.04 -6.93 31.68
CA HIS A 611 30.74 -7.28 32.92
C HIS A 611 29.75 -7.57 34.05
N ASP A 612 28.78 -6.68 34.27
CA ASP A 612 27.79 -6.80 35.35
C ASP A 612 26.90 -8.05 35.18
N LEU A 613 26.55 -8.40 33.94
CA LEU A 613 25.76 -9.60 33.64
C LEU A 613 26.54 -10.90 33.87
N LEU A 614 27.87 -10.87 33.75
CA LEU A 614 28.73 -12.06 33.79
C LEU A 614 29.41 -12.30 35.14
N ILE A 615 29.70 -11.26 35.92
CA ILE A 615 30.54 -11.36 37.13
C ILE A 615 30.02 -12.39 38.15
N ASN A 616 28.69 -12.50 38.30
CA ASN A 616 28.05 -13.43 39.23
C ASN A 616 27.56 -14.72 38.56
N LYS A 617 28.12 -15.10 37.42
CA LYS A 617 27.75 -16.31 36.67
C LYS A 617 28.78 -17.44 36.83
N PRO A 618 28.40 -18.70 36.56
CA PRO A 618 29.34 -19.82 36.57
C PRO A 618 30.47 -19.64 35.54
N ASP A 619 31.62 -20.23 35.82
CA ASP A 619 32.75 -20.26 34.89
C ASP A 619 32.38 -20.92 33.56
N GLY A 620 32.89 -20.34 32.47
CA GLY A 620 32.53 -20.73 31.11
C GLY A 620 31.26 -20.07 30.60
N THR A 621 30.54 -19.29 31.41
CA THR A 621 29.43 -18.47 30.90
C THR A 621 29.96 -17.37 29.99
N PHE A 622 29.35 -17.21 28.81
CA PHE A 622 29.69 -16.16 27.86
C PHE A 622 28.45 -15.56 27.20
N LEU A 623 28.62 -14.40 26.58
CA LEU A 623 27.61 -13.72 25.77
C LEU A 623 28.22 -13.15 24.48
N LEU A 624 27.37 -13.02 23.46
CA LEU A 624 27.70 -12.38 22.19
C LEU A 624 27.12 -10.97 22.16
N ARG A 625 27.98 -9.98 21.95
CA ARG A 625 27.60 -8.56 21.83
C ARG A 625 28.21 -7.90 20.60
N PHE A 626 27.56 -6.88 20.07
CA PHE A 626 28.12 -6.09 18.97
C PHE A 626 29.31 -5.26 19.47
N SER A 627 30.36 -5.20 18.65
CA SER A 627 31.57 -4.46 18.99
C SER A 627 31.27 -2.96 19.01
N ASP A 628 31.63 -2.30 20.11
CA ASP A 628 31.59 -0.85 20.18
C ASP A 628 32.76 -0.19 19.46
N SER A 629 33.79 -0.96 19.09
CA SER A 629 35.06 -0.44 18.55
C SER A 629 35.21 -0.67 17.05
N GLU A 630 34.73 -1.81 16.57
CA GLU A 630 34.86 -2.25 15.18
C GLU A 630 33.47 -2.28 14.53
N ILE A 631 33.31 -1.63 13.38
CA ILE A 631 32.04 -1.65 12.63
C ILE A 631 31.79 -3.09 12.15
N GLY A 632 30.58 -3.60 12.37
CA GLY A 632 30.21 -4.96 11.95
C GLY A 632 30.94 -6.08 12.70
N GLY A 633 31.65 -5.77 13.79
CA GLY A 633 32.31 -6.77 14.63
C GLY A 633 31.36 -7.36 15.67
N ILE A 634 31.60 -8.62 16.05
CA ILE A 634 31.02 -9.26 17.24
C ILE A 634 32.13 -9.57 18.23
N THR A 635 31.85 -9.32 19.51
CA THR A 635 32.74 -9.66 20.63
C THR A 635 32.10 -10.75 21.48
N ILE A 636 32.90 -11.75 21.83
CA ILE A 636 32.56 -12.77 22.81
C ILE A 636 33.11 -12.28 24.16
N ALA A 637 32.23 -12.05 25.13
CA ALA A 637 32.62 -11.74 26.50
C ALA A 637 32.31 -12.96 27.37
N TRP A 638 33.26 -13.40 28.17
CA TRP A 638 33.12 -14.59 29.02
C TRP A 638 33.67 -14.35 30.41
N LYS A 639 33.27 -15.21 31.36
CA LYS A 639 33.75 -15.20 32.74
C LYS A 639 34.44 -16.53 33.06
N PHE A 640 35.63 -16.42 33.64
CA PHE A 640 36.39 -17.48 34.28
C PHE A 640 37.05 -16.85 35.51
N ASP A 641 36.85 -17.44 36.68
CA ASP A 641 37.63 -17.07 37.85
C ASP A 641 39.06 -17.59 37.68
N SER A 642 40.05 -16.73 37.92
CA SER A 642 41.43 -17.20 37.99
C SER A 642 41.60 -18.04 39.25
N CYS A 643 41.90 -19.33 39.11
CA CYS A 643 42.50 -20.11 40.18
C CYS A 643 43.93 -19.60 40.42
N GLU A 644 44.08 -18.50 41.15
CA GLU A 644 45.34 -18.18 41.83
C GLU A 644 45.38 -18.87 43.20
#